data_AF-A0A1R3VA12-F1
#
_entry.id   AF-A0A1R3VA12-F1
#
_cell.length_a   1.000
_cell.length_b   1.000
_cell.length_c   1.000
_cell.angle_alpha   90.00
_cell.angle_beta   90.00
_cell.angle_gamma   90.00
#
_symmetry.space_group_name_H-M   'P 1'
#
loop_
_entity.id
_entity.type
_entity.pdbx_description
1 polymer ?
#
loop_
_entity_poly.entity_id
_entity_poly.type
_entity_poly.pdbx_seq_one_letter_code
_entity_poly.pdbx_strand_id
1 'polypeptide(L)'
;MNKSLPSKENEGVSRRELLLMVGAAAGALASYSDAAKAAPGQANIAIDQVQPGEDVFAYINRVKGDFDQTVYQQVIGAANDFKEGDQTIGVGAVDEATRKNARALLTNTKIGDLHQYPLLEDDLQRLIWQTTDQAQYAKVKDWTMGQLKDFLLTEPEATIKGVMHGLTSDTIGCVPKLMSNEELIALSQKIFNVLPGTNMGAKGYMGARIQPNSPTDHPDDVVWQVFDAFSYATGDIVIGTNPVDSTVNSVVGVERALRDIVNTFKLDDVIPWCVLAHIDVQAEVSEMYPGTVATMFQSLAGTDDCNKIFDITNETILKYASAKKGERYGLYFETGQGSEFTNGAANGVDMMVLESRKYGFSRAVGIELAKVQPRGPWLHVNDVAGFIGPEVFKSREQLVRCCLEDMVMGKLHGQTIGLDICTTLHMTVSLEDLDWCQDQIMPANPVYLIALPTKSDPMLSYLTTSFQDHVRLREKFGFKVNDAMWDFYKRIGIVDQNNNYTTNYGDPLWVYYQYRLAKGEKRPKDVVYAEGRQKIEEVEGRGVDLAIGHGENIWDLNPKLAAKVKGLYDDAKQSLWAELTPEFVAAIPDVVPVRTLSKDRNDYIAHPNTGETLSPEAIAEIERIRDSWGDDLPKGQIVISDGLNAKAIMDEGHLAPYLEEMRRLLADANVPMSDKNILVTSGRVRAGYRIGEVLFQNADPKSFRGILHIIGERPGTTHHAYSVYITVANGKQWSEKKIDHDITKLVSNIADTALPPKEAARETLTIIREVVGKRVSGSRRFAT
;
A
#
# COMPACT_ATOMS: atom_id res chain seq x y z
N MET A 1 -39.01 14.84 -40.93
CA MET A 1 -39.46 13.42 -40.89
C MET A 1 -38.21 12.55 -41.01
N ASN A 2 -37.45 12.41 -39.93
CA ASN A 2 -37.43 11.25 -39.01
C ASN A 2 -37.17 9.90 -39.71
N LYS A 3 -35.91 9.47 -39.69
CA LYS A 3 -35.49 8.08 -39.45
C LYS A 3 -34.09 8.09 -38.85
N SER A 4 -34.02 7.69 -37.58
CA SER A 4 -32.85 7.59 -36.70
C SER A 4 -31.92 6.46 -37.12
N LEU A 5 -30.61 6.73 -37.05
CA LEU A 5 -29.53 5.74 -37.10
C LEU A 5 -29.38 5.06 -35.72
N PRO A 6 -29.03 3.77 -35.64
CA PRO A 6 -28.88 3.05 -34.38
C PRO A 6 -27.61 3.50 -33.64
N SER A 7 -27.78 3.81 -32.36
CA SER A 7 -26.72 4.11 -31.39
C SER A 7 -25.84 2.88 -31.18
N LYS A 8 -24.51 3.06 -31.30
CA LYS A 8 -23.54 2.13 -30.73
C LYS A 8 -23.61 2.28 -29.21
N GLU A 9 -24.08 1.27 -28.51
CA GLU A 9 -23.92 1.14 -27.07
C GLU A 9 -22.42 0.95 -26.78
N ASN A 10 -21.83 1.93 -26.08
CA ASN A 10 -20.54 1.75 -25.42
C ASN A 10 -20.74 0.68 -24.35
N GLU A 11 -20.04 -0.44 -24.46
CA GLU A 11 -19.96 -1.45 -23.42
C GLU A 11 -19.13 -0.87 -22.26
N GLY A 12 -19.82 -0.22 -21.34
CA GLY A 12 -19.26 0.24 -20.06
C GLY A 12 -18.83 -0.95 -19.21
N VAL A 13 -17.65 -0.83 -18.62
CA VAL A 13 -17.08 -1.77 -17.64
C VAL A 13 -18.03 -1.85 -16.44
N SER A 14 -18.58 -3.03 -16.16
CA SER A 14 -19.55 -3.20 -15.07
C SER A 14 -18.84 -3.32 -13.71
N ARG A 15 -19.28 -2.55 -12.69
CA ARG A 15 -19.28 -2.65 -11.20
C ARG A 15 -18.32 -3.59 -10.42
N ARG A 16 -17.48 -4.39 -11.07
CA ARG A 16 -17.11 -5.71 -10.57
C ARG A 16 -15.77 -6.24 -11.08
N GLU A 17 -15.32 -5.75 -12.22
CA GLU A 17 -13.87 -5.72 -12.51
C GLU A 17 -13.15 -4.75 -11.55
N LEU A 18 -13.86 -3.72 -11.08
CA LEU A 18 -13.40 -2.64 -10.20
C LEU A 18 -13.04 -3.05 -8.75
N LEU A 19 -13.71 -4.07 -8.20
CA LEU A 19 -13.45 -4.58 -6.84
C LEU A 19 -12.10 -5.33 -6.71
N LEU A 20 -11.46 -5.71 -7.82
CA LEU A 20 -10.15 -6.38 -7.81
C LEU A 20 -8.99 -5.44 -7.49
N MET A 21 -9.10 -4.15 -7.84
CA MET A 21 -7.95 -3.24 -7.77
C MET A 21 -7.78 -2.57 -6.41
N VAL A 22 -8.84 -2.49 -5.60
CA VAL A 22 -8.82 -1.68 -4.37
C VAL A 22 -8.89 -2.50 -3.10
N GLY A 23 -9.61 -3.62 -3.10
CA GLY A 23 -9.37 -4.67 -2.11
C GLY A 23 -7.94 -5.21 -2.15
N ALA A 24 -7.25 -5.02 -3.28
CA ALA A 24 -5.85 -5.41 -3.46
C ALA A 24 -4.85 -4.53 -2.70
N ALA A 25 -5.13 -3.24 -2.49
CA ALA A 25 -4.20 -2.37 -1.77
C ALA A 25 -4.19 -2.66 -0.25
N ALA A 26 -5.35 -2.91 0.36
CA ALA A 26 -5.45 -3.18 1.79
C ALA A 26 -5.24 -4.66 2.16
N GLY A 27 -5.89 -5.57 1.41
CA GLY A 27 -5.89 -7.01 1.70
C GLY A 27 -4.86 -7.81 0.91
N ALA A 28 -4.46 -7.34 -0.27
CA ALA A 28 -3.55 -8.12 -1.12
C ALA A 28 -2.06 -7.77 -0.92
N LEU A 29 -1.69 -6.65 -0.29
CA LEU A 29 -0.29 -6.39 0.11
C LEU A 29 0.29 -7.41 1.12
N ALA A 30 -0.53 -8.33 1.66
CA ALA A 30 -0.11 -9.45 2.50
C ALA A 30 -0.07 -10.83 1.81
N SER A 31 -0.36 -10.94 0.50
CA SER A 31 -0.52 -12.25 -0.16
C SER A 31 -0.10 -12.33 -1.65
N TYR A 32 0.62 -11.33 -2.16
CA TYR A 32 1.38 -11.47 -3.39
C TYR A 32 2.70 -12.18 -3.07
N SER A 33 2.83 -13.44 -3.50
CA SER A 33 4.08 -14.02 -3.99
C SER A 33 3.75 -15.04 -5.07
N ASP A 34 3.47 -14.53 -6.28
CA ASP A 34 3.63 -15.39 -7.45
C ASP A 34 5.12 -15.50 -7.63
N ALA A 35 5.60 -16.75 -7.58
CA ALA A 35 6.98 -17.11 -7.33
C ALA A 35 7.90 -15.95 -7.66
N ALA A 36 8.52 -15.34 -6.65
CA ALA A 36 9.81 -14.76 -6.86
C ALA A 36 10.53 -15.81 -7.69
N LYS A 37 10.74 -15.55 -8.98
CA LYS A 37 11.71 -16.31 -9.74
C LYS A 37 13.05 -15.90 -9.15
N ALA A 38 13.30 -16.27 -7.90
CA ALA A 38 14.57 -16.88 -7.59
C ALA A 38 14.71 -17.94 -8.67
N ALA A 39 15.60 -17.70 -9.63
CA ALA A 39 16.10 -18.79 -10.43
C ALA A 39 16.43 -19.91 -9.41
N PRO A 40 15.82 -21.10 -9.53
CA PRO A 40 15.93 -22.12 -8.50
C PRO A 40 17.43 -22.39 -8.25
N GLY A 41 17.92 -21.99 -7.08
CA GLY A 41 19.30 -22.21 -6.64
C GLY A 41 20.32 -21.08 -6.79
N GLN A 42 19.95 -19.81 -7.03
CA GLN A 42 20.95 -18.73 -6.95
C GLN A 42 21.30 -18.39 -5.49
N ALA A 43 22.42 -18.94 -5.03
CA ALA A 43 23.02 -18.54 -3.75
C ALA A 43 23.40 -17.05 -3.81
N ASN A 44 23.16 -16.32 -2.72
CA ASN A 44 23.66 -14.96 -2.53
C ASN A 44 25.17 -14.92 -2.79
N ILE A 45 25.64 -13.81 -3.36
CA ILE A 45 27.06 -13.65 -3.64
C ILE A 45 27.86 -13.48 -2.35
N ALA A 46 29.04 -14.11 -2.30
CA ALA A 46 30.09 -13.79 -1.36
C ALA A 46 31.21 -13.04 -2.12
N ILE A 47 31.64 -11.89 -1.62
CA ILE A 47 32.70 -11.08 -2.24
C ILE A 47 33.89 -11.08 -1.29
N ASP A 48 34.83 -12.01 -1.48
CA ASP A 48 35.93 -12.21 -0.52
C ASP A 48 37.07 -11.20 -0.67
N GLN A 49 37.44 -10.85 -1.92
CA GLN A 49 38.60 -10.00 -2.21
C GLN A 49 38.29 -8.97 -3.30
N VAL A 50 38.66 -7.72 -3.02
CA VAL A 50 38.58 -6.56 -3.91
C VAL A 50 40.00 -6.03 -4.15
N GLN A 51 40.38 -5.82 -5.41
CA GLN A 51 41.67 -5.22 -5.75
C GLN A 51 41.65 -3.69 -5.56
N PRO A 52 42.78 -3.03 -5.27
CA PRO A 52 42.83 -1.58 -5.14
C PRO A 52 42.33 -0.86 -6.40
N GLY A 53 41.31 -0.01 -6.26
CA GLY A 53 40.72 0.73 -7.37
C GLY A 53 39.82 -0.11 -8.29
N GLU A 54 39.55 -1.37 -7.95
CA GLU A 54 38.63 -2.22 -8.70
C GLU A 54 37.19 -1.70 -8.60
N ASP A 55 36.52 -1.62 -9.75
CA ASP A 55 35.09 -1.31 -9.85
C ASP A 55 34.26 -2.59 -10.05
N VAL A 56 32.93 -2.44 -10.05
CA VAL A 56 32.00 -3.58 -10.17
C VAL A 56 32.23 -4.37 -11.47
N PHE A 57 32.49 -3.70 -12.58
CA PHE A 57 32.65 -4.35 -13.90
C PHE A 57 33.99 -5.08 -14.01
N ALA A 58 35.07 -4.48 -13.51
CA ALA A 58 36.38 -5.11 -13.41
C ALA A 58 36.34 -6.36 -12.52
N TYR A 59 35.63 -6.28 -11.38
CA TYR A 59 35.41 -7.43 -10.50
C TYR A 59 34.66 -8.56 -11.22
N ILE A 60 33.53 -8.25 -11.87
CA ILE A 60 32.73 -9.25 -12.61
C ILE A 60 33.58 -9.90 -13.69
N ASN A 61 34.28 -9.11 -14.50
CA ASN A 61 35.15 -9.64 -15.55
C ASN A 61 36.27 -10.52 -14.97
N ARG A 62 36.82 -10.19 -13.79
CA ARG A 62 37.84 -11.01 -13.12
C ARG A 62 37.28 -12.35 -12.63
N VAL A 63 36.06 -12.37 -12.08
CA VAL A 63 35.49 -13.59 -11.45
C VAL A 63 34.68 -14.46 -12.42
N LYS A 64 34.12 -13.88 -13.49
CA LYS A 64 33.34 -14.59 -14.52
C LYS A 64 34.02 -14.67 -15.88
N GLY A 65 34.97 -13.80 -16.18
CA GLY A 65 35.67 -13.74 -17.47
C GLY A 65 34.97 -12.87 -18.54
N ASP A 66 33.73 -12.46 -18.29
CA ASP A 66 32.93 -11.53 -19.10
C ASP A 66 31.85 -10.89 -18.21
N PHE A 67 31.07 -9.94 -18.74
CA PHE A 67 29.93 -9.35 -18.05
C PHE A 67 28.83 -10.41 -17.78
N ASP A 68 28.34 -10.44 -16.55
CA ASP A 68 27.25 -11.29 -16.10
C ASP A 68 26.21 -10.44 -15.35
N GLN A 69 25.01 -10.37 -15.92
CA GLN A 69 23.92 -9.53 -15.40
C GLN A 69 23.50 -9.93 -13.99
N THR A 70 23.46 -11.24 -13.69
CA THR A 70 23.06 -11.73 -12.36
C THR A 70 24.10 -11.32 -11.32
N VAL A 71 25.38 -11.52 -11.61
CA VAL A 71 26.44 -11.12 -10.67
C VAL A 71 26.43 -9.61 -10.47
N TYR A 72 26.23 -8.84 -11.54
CA TYR A 72 26.10 -7.38 -11.45
C TYR A 72 25.00 -6.97 -10.49
N GLN A 73 23.80 -7.50 -10.70
CA GLN A 73 22.65 -7.30 -9.82
C GLN A 73 22.93 -7.69 -8.37
N GLN A 74 23.57 -8.84 -8.14
CA GLN A 74 23.95 -9.30 -6.80
C GLN A 74 25.01 -8.40 -6.14
N VAL A 75 26.00 -7.89 -6.88
CA VAL A 75 27.00 -6.97 -6.34
C VAL A 75 26.36 -5.63 -5.95
N ILE A 76 25.45 -5.09 -6.78
CA ILE A 76 24.74 -3.84 -6.45
C ILE A 76 23.78 -4.02 -5.27
N GLY A 77 23.05 -5.14 -5.22
CA GLY A 77 22.17 -5.47 -4.10
C GLY A 77 22.95 -5.68 -2.80
N ALA A 78 24.10 -6.34 -2.87
CA ALA A 78 24.96 -6.59 -1.71
C ALA A 78 25.49 -5.30 -1.08
N ALA A 79 25.49 -4.16 -1.78
CA ALA A 79 25.92 -2.88 -1.24
C ALA A 79 24.87 -2.19 -0.34
N ASN A 80 23.61 -2.63 -0.35
CA ASN A 80 22.54 -2.09 0.53
C ASN A 80 22.89 -2.28 2.00
N ASP A 81 22.23 -1.55 2.90
CA ASP A 81 22.09 -2.01 4.28
C ASP A 81 21.15 -3.23 4.35
N PHE A 82 21.27 -4.03 5.40
CA PHE A 82 20.52 -5.30 5.48
C PHE A 82 18.99 -5.08 5.52
N LYS A 83 18.28 -5.69 4.57
CA LYS A 83 16.81 -5.73 4.47
C LYS A 83 16.34 -7.15 4.16
N GLU A 84 15.20 -7.55 4.71
CA GLU A 84 14.70 -8.93 4.59
C GLU A 84 14.27 -9.25 3.15
N GLY A 85 13.66 -8.27 2.46
CA GLY A 85 13.24 -8.44 1.07
C GLY A 85 14.42 -8.69 0.11
N ASP A 86 15.53 -7.95 0.25
CA ASP A 86 16.74 -8.14 -0.57
C ASP A 86 17.39 -9.51 -0.32
N GLN A 87 17.38 -9.97 0.94
CA GLN A 87 17.88 -11.29 1.30
C GLN A 87 17.04 -12.41 0.66
N THR A 88 15.71 -12.22 0.61
CA THR A 88 14.76 -13.20 0.09
C THR A 88 14.84 -13.35 -1.43
N ILE A 89 15.08 -12.27 -2.17
CA ILE A 89 15.27 -12.32 -3.64
C ILE A 89 16.71 -12.68 -4.06
N GLY A 90 17.61 -12.96 -3.11
CA GLY A 90 18.94 -13.48 -3.38
C GLY A 90 20.00 -12.43 -3.76
N VAL A 91 19.74 -11.16 -3.51
CA VAL A 91 20.64 -10.03 -3.84
C VAL A 91 21.28 -9.41 -2.59
N GLY A 92 20.77 -9.72 -1.40
CA GLY A 92 21.36 -9.28 -0.14
C GLY A 92 22.75 -9.89 0.13
N ALA A 93 23.64 -9.10 0.73
CA ALA A 93 24.95 -9.59 1.15
C ALA A 93 24.84 -10.70 2.20
N VAL A 94 25.61 -11.78 2.03
CA VAL A 94 25.66 -12.90 2.99
C VAL A 94 26.24 -12.51 4.35
N ASP A 95 27.10 -11.49 4.37
CA ASP A 95 27.74 -10.97 5.57
C ASP A 95 28.21 -9.52 5.37
N GLU A 96 28.70 -8.92 6.45
CA GLU A 96 29.17 -7.53 6.45
C GLU A 96 30.47 -7.34 5.65
N ALA A 97 31.31 -8.38 5.55
CA ALA A 97 32.52 -8.33 4.74
C ALA A 97 32.18 -8.17 3.24
N THR A 98 31.22 -8.97 2.76
CA THR A 98 30.67 -8.89 1.42
C THR A 98 30.05 -7.52 1.16
N ARG A 99 29.25 -6.99 2.09
CA ARG A 99 28.64 -5.66 1.97
C ARG A 99 29.68 -4.56 1.82
N LYS A 100 30.71 -4.58 2.68
CA LYS A 100 31.82 -3.63 2.63
C LYS A 100 32.58 -3.70 1.30
N ASN A 101 32.82 -4.91 0.81
CA ASN A 101 33.50 -5.14 -0.46
C ASN A 101 32.64 -4.69 -1.66
N ALA A 102 31.34 -4.98 -1.66
CA ALA A 102 30.39 -4.46 -2.64
C ALA A 102 30.38 -2.93 -2.69
N ARG A 103 30.36 -2.27 -1.52
CA ARG A 103 30.46 -0.81 -1.41
C ARG A 103 31.78 -0.27 -1.94
N ALA A 104 32.90 -0.97 -1.71
CA ALA A 104 34.21 -0.57 -2.24
C ALA A 104 34.23 -0.63 -3.78
N LEU A 105 33.69 -1.69 -4.38
CA LEU A 105 33.54 -1.82 -5.83
C LEU A 105 32.63 -0.72 -6.39
N LEU A 106 31.47 -0.50 -5.76
CA LEU A 106 30.50 0.50 -6.18
C LEU A 106 31.10 1.91 -6.13
N THR A 107 31.88 2.22 -5.07
CA THR A 107 32.55 3.52 -4.90
C THR A 107 33.44 3.89 -6.09
N ASN A 108 34.13 2.91 -6.69
CA ASN A 108 35.03 3.12 -7.83
C ASN A 108 34.32 3.08 -9.19
N THR A 109 33.06 2.64 -9.23
CA THR A 109 32.29 2.48 -10.48
C THR A 109 31.88 3.83 -11.04
N LYS A 110 32.01 4.03 -12.36
CA LYS A 110 31.61 5.28 -13.02
C LYS A 110 30.13 5.32 -13.31
N ILE A 111 29.56 6.52 -13.24
CA ILE A 111 28.16 6.79 -13.61
C ILE A 111 27.88 6.39 -15.06
N GLY A 112 28.83 6.63 -15.97
CA GLY A 112 28.75 6.25 -17.38
C GLY A 112 28.58 4.75 -17.58
N ASP A 113 29.28 3.94 -16.78
CA ASP A 113 29.24 2.49 -16.90
C ASP A 113 27.90 1.93 -16.39
N LEU A 114 27.36 2.48 -15.28
CA LEU A 114 26.01 2.15 -14.80
C LEU A 114 24.93 2.48 -15.85
N HIS A 115 25.08 3.59 -16.58
CA HIS A 115 24.16 3.95 -17.65
C HIS A 115 24.29 3.01 -18.86
N GLN A 116 25.51 2.58 -19.20
CA GLN A 116 25.75 1.67 -20.32
C GLN A 116 25.22 0.25 -20.04
N TYR A 117 25.29 -0.19 -18.78
CA TYR A 117 24.83 -1.49 -18.33
C TYR A 117 23.74 -1.31 -17.25
N PRO A 118 22.48 -1.07 -17.65
CA PRO A 118 21.39 -0.91 -16.69
C PRO A 118 21.14 -2.20 -15.91
N LEU A 119 20.64 -2.08 -14.68
CA LEU A 119 20.26 -3.24 -13.87
C LEU A 119 19.04 -3.98 -14.42
N LEU A 120 18.16 -3.24 -15.12
CA LEU A 120 17.02 -3.77 -15.86
C LEU A 120 16.68 -2.81 -17.00
N GLU A 121 16.58 -3.36 -18.22
CA GLU A 121 16.11 -2.62 -19.38
C GLU A 121 14.67 -3.03 -19.73
N ASP A 122 13.74 -2.13 -19.45
CA ASP A 122 12.31 -2.20 -19.76
C ASP A 122 11.82 -0.84 -20.29
N ASP A 123 10.53 -0.72 -20.62
CA ASP A 123 9.99 0.53 -21.17
C ASP A 123 10.02 1.66 -20.15
N LEU A 124 9.90 1.36 -18.86
CA LEU A 124 10.12 2.33 -17.80
C LEU A 124 11.56 2.88 -17.81
N GLN A 125 12.57 2.03 -17.94
CA GLN A 125 13.96 2.49 -18.06
C GLN A 125 14.15 3.39 -19.30
N ARG A 126 13.53 3.03 -20.43
CA ARG A 126 13.56 3.87 -21.64
C ARG A 126 12.95 5.24 -21.40
N LEU A 127 11.81 5.33 -20.71
CA LEU A 127 11.19 6.60 -20.34
C LEU A 127 12.09 7.42 -19.42
N ILE A 128 12.74 6.80 -18.44
CA ILE A 128 13.68 7.46 -17.52
C ILE A 128 14.86 8.05 -18.31
N TRP A 129 15.45 7.31 -19.25
CA TRP A 129 16.53 7.82 -20.10
C TRP A 129 16.07 8.98 -21.00
N GLN A 130 14.90 8.85 -21.63
CA GLN A 130 14.31 9.90 -22.47
C GLN A 130 14.08 11.22 -21.71
N THR A 131 13.82 11.13 -20.40
CA THR A 131 13.54 12.27 -19.52
C THR A 131 14.73 12.66 -18.63
N THR A 132 15.89 12.04 -18.81
CA THR A 132 17.14 12.45 -18.16
C THR A 132 17.78 13.59 -18.96
N ASP A 133 18.14 14.68 -18.28
CA ASP A 133 18.78 15.84 -18.90
C ASP A 133 20.19 15.48 -19.37
N GLN A 134 20.35 15.32 -20.68
CA GLN A 134 21.59 14.89 -21.30
C GLN A 134 22.74 15.89 -21.13
N ALA A 135 22.44 17.19 -21.05
CA ALA A 135 23.45 18.22 -20.84
C ALA A 135 23.97 18.19 -19.40
N GLN A 136 23.12 17.90 -18.43
CA GLN A 136 23.52 17.68 -17.04
C GLN A 136 24.24 16.35 -16.85
N TYR A 137 23.76 15.27 -17.47
CA TYR A 137 24.39 13.95 -17.44
C TYR A 137 25.83 14.00 -17.97
N ALA A 138 26.07 14.74 -19.06
CA ALA A 138 27.41 14.92 -19.62
C ALA A 138 28.43 15.52 -18.64
N LYS A 139 27.99 16.27 -17.61
CA LYS A 139 28.88 16.86 -16.59
C LYS A 139 29.36 15.83 -15.57
N VAL A 140 28.60 14.75 -15.37
CA VAL A 140 28.80 13.80 -14.26
C VAL A 140 29.12 12.38 -14.72
N LYS A 141 28.86 12.01 -15.98
CA LYS A 141 29.04 10.64 -16.49
C LYS A 141 30.43 10.03 -16.24
N ASP A 142 31.48 10.85 -16.20
CA ASP A 142 32.86 10.38 -16.02
C ASP A 142 33.26 10.31 -14.53
N TRP A 143 32.38 10.72 -13.61
CA TRP A 143 32.59 10.62 -12.17
C TRP A 143 32.37 9.19 -11.68
N THR A 144 33.09 8.82 -10.63
CA THR A 144 32.78 7.63 -9.85
C THR A 144 31.64 7.89 -8.87
N MET A 145 31.00 6.83 -8.38
CA MET A 145 29.98 6.95 -7.33
C MET A 145 30.54 7.59 -6.04
N GLY A 146 31.81 7.34 -5.72
CA GLY A 146 32.51 8.03 -4.62
C GLY A 146 32.61 9.54 -4.84
N GLN A 147 33.00 9.97 -6.04
CA GLN A 147 33.04 11.40 -6.39
C GLN A 147 31.65 12.05 -6.35
N LEU A 148 30.61 11.33 -6.79
CA LEU A 148 29.24 11.79 -6.67
C LEU A 148 28.82 11.94 -5.21
N LYS A 149 29.11 10.95 -4.34
CA LYS A 149 28.85 11.04 -2.91
C LYS A 149 29.52 12.28 -2.32
N ASP A 150 30.81 12.49 -2.57
CA ASP A 150 31.57 13.62 -2.04
C ASP A 150 30.99 14.96 -2.52
N PHE A 151 30.67 15.06 -3.80
CA PHE A 151 29.98 16.23 -4.38
C PHE A 151 28.65 16.50 -3.68
N LEU A 152 27.81 15.47 -3.54
CA LEU A 152 26.49 15.61 -2.89
C LEU A 152 26.60 16.02 -1.43
N LEU A 153 27.64 15.62 -0.70
CA LEU A 153 27.84 16.00 0.70
C LEU A 153 28.47 17.39 0.88
N THR A 154 29.32 17.83 -0.04
CA THR A 154 30.11 19.07 0.11
C THR A 154 29.53 20.29 -0.59
N GLU A 155 28.88 20.11 -1.74
CA GLU A 155 28.41 21.24 -2.55
C GLU A 155 27.08 21.84 -2.05
N PRO A 156 26.81 23.14 -2.33
CA PRO A 156 25.57 23.80 -1.99
C PRO A 156 24.42 23.35 -2.89
N GLU A 157 23.17 23.56 -2.42
CA GLU A 157 21.95 23.11 -3.11
C GLU A 157 21.88 23.54 -4.58
N ALA A 158 22.25 24.79 -4.90
CA ALA A 158 22.20 25.30 -6.26
C ALA A 158 23.12 24.53 -7.22
N THR A 159 24.32 24.13 -6.76
CA THR A 159 25.25 23.33 -7.57
C THR A 159 24.71 21.91 -7.77
N ILE A 160 24.16 21.31 -6.70
CA ILE A 160 23.55 19.98 -6.76
C ILE A 160 22.39 19.96 -7.76
N LYS A 161 21.47 20.93 -7.67
CA LYS A 161 20.34 21.08 -8.62
C LYS A 161 20.80 21.29 -10.07
N GLY A 162 22.02 21.79 -10.29
CA GLY A 162 22.61 21.96 -11.63
C GLY A 162 23.06 20.68 -12.33
N VAL A 163 23.07 19.54 -11.63
CA VAL A 163 23.34 18.19 -12.18
C VAL A 163 22.25 17.16 -11.87
N MET A 164 21.36 17.46 -10.93
CA MET A 164 20.35 16.55 -10.37
C MET A 164 19.48 15.87 -11.45
N HIS A 165 19.03 16.60 -12.47
CA HIS A 165 18.19 16.02 -13.53
C HIS A 165 18.98 15.23 -14.58
N GLY A 166 20.31 15.29 -14.54
CA GLY A 166 21.21 14.43 -15.31
C GLY A 166 21.53 13.10 -14.64
N LEU A 167 21.12 12.89 -13.39
CA LEU A 167 21.27 11.62 -12.69
C LEU A 167 20.16 10.65 -13.10
N THR A 168 20.53 9.39 -13.37
CA THR A 168 19.58 8.31 -13.68
C THR A 168 19.05 7.68 -12.39
N SER A 169 17.96 6.92 -12.48
CA SER A 169 17.45 6.15 -11.33
C SER A 169 18.46 5.14 -10.80
N ASP A 170 19.22 4.44 -11.65
CA ASP A 170 20.27 3.52 -11.20
C ASP A 170 21.37 4.26 -10.43
N THR A 171 21.78 5.46 -10.91
CA THR A 171 22.74 6.31 -10.19
C THR A 171 22.20 6.76 -8.83
N ILE A 172 20.96 7.26 -8.79
CA ILE A 172 20.31 7.73 -7.54
C ILE A 172 20.02 6.56 -6.59
N GLY A 173 19.73 5.36 -7.09
CA GLY A 173 19.52 4.15 -6.28
C GLY A 173 20.81 3.61 -5.69
N CYS A 174 21.95 3.84 -6.35
CA CYS A 174 23.26 3.39 -5.89
C CYS A 174 23.93 4.32 -4.88
N VAL A 175 23.79 5.64 -4.99
CA VAL A 175 24.56 6.58 -4.15
C VAL A 175 24.23 6.51 -2.64
N PRO A 176 22.96 6.35 -2.18
CA PRO A 176 22.62 6.26 -0.77
C PRO A 176 23.19 5.01 -0.09
N LYS A 177 23.45 3.95 -0.86
CA LYS A 177 24.08 2.70 -0.38
C LYS A 177 25.48 2.94 0.20
N LEU A 178 26.11 4.05 -0.19
CA LEU A 178 27.45 4.45 0.26
C LEU A 178 27.41 5.43 1.44
N MET A 179 26.23 5.81 1.93
CA MET A 179 26.05 6.85 2.96
C MET A 179 25.61 6.26 4.30
N SER A 180 26.12 6.81 5.40
CA SER A 180 25.54 6.58 6.73
C SER A 180 24.20 7.30 6.90
N ASN A 181 23.44 7.00 7.96
CA ASN A 181 22.19 7.70 8.23
C ASN A 181 22.42 9.21 8.48
N GLU A 182 23.51 9.59 9.12
CA GLU A 182 23.90 10.99 9.34
C GLU A 182 24.20 11.70 8.02
N GLU A 183 24.88 11.02 7.08
CA GLU A 183 25.16 11.54 5.75
C GLU A 183 23.87 11.70 4.93
N LEU A 184 22.93 10.75 5.02
CA LEU A 184 21.61 10.85 4.39
C LEU A 184 20.79 12.03 4.94
N ILE A 185 20.77 12.19 6.27
CA ILE A 185 20.13 13.34 6.93
C ILE A 185 20.78 14.64 6.46
N ALA A 186 22.11 14.72 6.46
CA ALA A 186 22.84 15.91 6.05
C ALA A 186 22.55 16.29 4.59
N LEU A 187 22.47 15.32 3.69
CA LEU A 187 22.08 15.55 2.29
C LEU A 187 20.62 16.01 2.17
N SER A 188 19.69 15.35 2.87
CA SER A 188 18.27 15.72 2.84
C SER A 188 18.02 17.14 3.37
N GLN A 189 18.83 17.61 4.33
CA GLN A 189 18.80 18.98 4.87
C GLN A 189 19.34 20.05 3.92
N LYS A 190 19.83 19.67 2.73
CA LYS A 190 20.29 20.59 1.68
C LYS A 190 19.33 20.71 0.51
N ILE A 191 18.57 19.66 0.17
CA ILE A 191 17.74 19.62 -1.04
C ILE A 191 16.26 19.78 -0.67
N PHE A 192 15.61 20.80 -1.23
CA PHE A 192 14.18 21.06 -0.98
C PHE A 192 13.44 21.30 -2.30
N ASN A 193 12.34 20.57 -2.50
CA ASN A 193 11.52 20.61 -3.71
C ASN A 193 10.11 21.07 -3.34
N VAL A 194 9.83 22.34 -3.62
CA VAL A 194 8.62 23.02 -3.18
C VAL A 194 7.49 22.80 -4.18
N LEU A 195 6.31 22.44 -3.69
CA LEU A 195 5.12 22.29 -4.52
C LEU A 195 4.64 23.66 -5.03
N PRO A 196 4.39 23.85 -6.34
CA PRO A 196 4.22 25.17 -6.91
C PRO A 196 3.09 26.02 -6.31
N GLY A 197 3.47 27.23 -5.86
CA GLY A 197 2.55 28.20 -5.26
C GLY A 197 2.23 27.95 -3.78
N THR A 198 3.07 27.17 -3.09
CA THR A 198 2.93 26.84 -1.65
C THR A 198 4.30 26.91 -0.96
N ASN A 199 4.35 26.67 0.35
CA ASN A 199 5.60 26.41 1.08
C ASN A 199 5.80 24.92 1.41
N MET A 200 4.94 24.04 0.90
CA MET A 200 5.07 22.60 1.12
C MET A 200 6.30 22.06 0.39
N GLY A 201 7.21 21.47 1.15
CA GLY A 201 8.50 21.00 0.68
C GLY A 201 9.63 22.02 0.80
N ALA A 202 9.36 23.21 1.35
CA ALA A 202 10.39 24.15 1.76
C ALA A 202 11.00 23.74 3.10
N LYS A 203 12.24 24.15 3.34
CA LYS A 203 12.94 23.90 4.61
C LYS A 203 12.15 24.46 5.79
N GLY A 204 11.94 23.63 6.81
CA GLY A 204 11.20 23.99 8.02
C GLY A 204 9.68 23.83 7.90
N TYR A 205 9.17 23.33 6.77
CA TYR A 205 7.76 22.98 6.62
C TYR A 205 7.60 21.46 6.64
N MET A 206 6.63 20.97 7.41
CA MET A 206 6.28 19.54 7.50
C MET A 206 4.75 19.47 7.65
N GLY A 207 4.12 19.01 6.58
CA GLY A 207 2.68 18.93 6.43
C GLY A 207 2.10 17.57 6.82
N ALA A 208 0.80 17.42 6.56
CA ALA A 208 0.08 16.19 6.86
C ALA A 208 -0.91 15.85 5.74
N ARG A 209 -0.90 14.58 5.31
CA ARG A 209 -2.04 13.99 4.58
C ARG A 209 -3.04 13.50 5.61
N ILE A 210 -4.25 14.07 5.60
CA ILE A 210 -5.34 13.49 6.39
C ILE A 210 -5.79 12.22 5.69
N GLN A 211 -5.86 11.10 6.42
CA GLN A 211 -6.35 9.82 5.92
C GLN A 211 -7.65 9.41 6.61
N PRO A 212 -8.80 9.97 6.20
CA PRO A 212 -10.08 9.68 6.85
C PRO A 212 -10.69 8.39 6.29
N ASN A 213 -10.05 7.24 6.55
CA ASN A 213 -10.52 5.94 6.08
C ASN A 213 -11.75 5.50 6.90
N SER A 214 -12.73 4.89 6.25
CA SER A 214 -13.91 4.30 6.91
C SER A 214 -13.95 2.80 6.61
N PRO A 215 -14.23 1.93 7.60
CA PRO A 215 -14.46 0.50 7.35
C PRO A 215 -15.62 0.21 6.37
N THR A 216 -16.47 1.20 6.08
CA THR A 216 -17.69 1.05 5.27
C THR A 216 -17.84 2.13 4.19
N ASP A 217 -16.81 2.96 3.97
CA ASP A 217 -16.86 4.16 3.11
C ASP A 217 -17.99 5.15 3.46
N HIS A 218 -18.49 5.12 4.70
CA HIS A 218 -19.62 5.95 5.07
C HIS A 218 -19.21 7.44 5.08
N PRO A 219 -19.90 8.33 4.34
CA PRO A 219 -19.51 9.74 4.23
C PRO A 219 -19.36 10.47 5.56
N ASP A 220 -20.23 10.19 6.54
CA ASP A 220 -20.11 10.82 7.87
C ASP A 220 -18.81 10.41 8.60
N ASP A 221 -18.35 9.17 8.46
CA ASP A 221 -17.11 8.71 9.10
C ASP A 221 -15.90 9.46 8.54
N VAL A 222 -15.91 9.64 7.22
CA VAL A 222 -14.88 10.39 6.49
C VAL A 222 -14.89 11.86 6.94
N VAL A 223 -16.07 12.48 6.94
CA VAL A 223 -16.23 13.91 7.27
C VAL A 223 -15.81 14.21 8.71
N TRP A 224 -16.20 13.37 9.68
CA TRP A 224 -15.89 13.62 11.08
C TRP A 224 -14.41 13.45 11.41
N GLN A 225 -13.70 12.54 10.72
CA GLN A 225 -12.24 12.45 10.83
C GLN A 225 -11.53 13.70 10.27
N VAL A 226 -12.08 14.33 9.23
CA VAL A 226 -11.55 15.62 8.72
C VAL A 226 -11.79 16.75 9.73
N PHE A 227 -12.97 16.81 10.36
CA PHE A 227 -13.22 17.78 11.43
C PHE A 227 -12.29 17.58 12.63
N ASP A 228 -12.01 16.34 12.98
CA ASP A 228 -11.07 15.98 14.02
C ASP A 228 -9.65 16.46 13.67
N ALA A 229 -9.14 16.11 12.48
CA ALA A 229 -7.84 16.58 11.99
C ALA A 229 -7.69 18.11 12.03
N PHE A 230 -8.70 18.84 11.54
CA PHE A 230 -8.70 20.30 11.56
C PHE A 230 -8.73 20.88 12.97
N SER A 231 -9.32 20.18 13.95
CA SER A 231 -9.31 20.60 15.35
C SER A 231 -7.90 20.56 15.97
N TYR A 232 -7.00 19.75 15.40
CA TYR A 232 -5.58 19.65 15.76
C TYR A 232 -4.65 20.53 14.89
N ALA A 233 -5.23 21.37 14.02
CA ALA A 233 -4.49 22.12 13.00
C ALA A 233 -3.59 21.22 12.12
N THR A 234 -4.10 20.03 11.76
CA THR A 234 -3.39 19.02 10.99
C THR A 234 -4.09 18.82 9.64
N GLY A 235 -3.32 18.87 8.55
CA GLY A 235 -3.80 18.67 7.18
C GLY A 235 -3.53 19.88 6.29
N ASP A 236 -2.71 19.69 5.26
CA ASP A 236 -2.35 20.76 4.31
C ASP A 236 -1.93 20.28 2.91
N ILE A 237 -1.44 19.05 2.76
CA ILE A 237 -1.01 18.52 1.46
C ILE A 237 -2.17 17.94 0.63
N VAL A 238 -2.98 17.06 1.22
CA VAL A 238 -4.18 16.44 0.62
C VAL A 238 -5.07 15.86 1.71
N ILE A 239 -6.39 15.90 1.49
CA ILE A 239 -7.37 15.11 2.26
C ILE A 239 -7.66 13.85 1.45
N GLY A 240 -7.04 12.72 1.82
CA GLY A 240 -6.95 11.54 0.98
C GLY A 240 -7.47 10.28 1.66
N THR A 241 -8.60 9.73 1.20
CA THR A 241 -9.22 8.52 1.76
C THR A 241 -9.03 7.31 0.85
N ASN A 242 -8.69 6.17 1.44
CA ASN A 242 -8.60 4.90 0.74
C ASN A 242 -9.98 4.24 0.79
N PRO A 243 -10.65 4.02 -0.35
CA PRO A 243 -11.97 3.42 -0.35
C PRO A 243 -11.90 1.91 -0.08
N VAL A 244 -12.91 1.36 0.58
CA VAL A 244 -13.16 -0.10 0.69
C VAL A 244 -13.80 -0.61 -0.60
N ASP A 245 -14.84 0.06 -1.07
CA ASP A 245 -15.52 -0.18 -2.33
C ASP A 245 -15.06 0.85 -3.38
N SER A 246 -14.39 0.35 -4.42
CA SER A 246 -14.00 1.18 -5.56
C SER A 246 -14.95 1.18 -6.73
N THR A 247 -16.24 0.93 -6.48
CA THR A 247 -17.23 1.30 -7.47
C THR A 247 -17.33 2.80 -7.64
N VAL A 248 -17.57 3.26 -8.87
CA VAL A 248 -17.82 4.67 -9.22
C VAL A 248 -18.82 5.33 -8.26
N ASN A 249 -19.86 4.60 -7.84
CA ASN A 249 -20.89 5.11 -6.93
C ASN A 249 -20.40 5.30 -5.49
N SER A 250 -19.55 4.40 -4.97
CA SER A 250 -18.94 4.57 -3.66
C SER A 250 -17.96 5.74 -3.70
N VAL A 251 -17.03 5.71 -4.67
CA VAL A 251 -16.01 6.74 -4.86
C VAL A 251 -16.61 8.13 -4.99
N VAL A 252 -17.64 8.32 -5.84
CA VAL A 252 -18.28 9.65 -5.99
C VAL A 252 -18.99 10.10 -4.70
N GLY A 253 -19.52 9.16 -3.89
CA GLY A 253 -20.13 9.47 -2.61
C GLY A 253 -19.14 10.12 -1.66
N VAL A 254 -17.95 9.51 -1.56
CA VAL A 254 -16.87 10.00 -0.70
C VAL A 254 -16.21 11.27 -1.27
N GLU A 255 -15.96 11.33 -2.57
CA GLU A 255 -15.45 12.54 -3.26
C GLU A 255 -16.34 13.76 -2.98
N ARG A 256 -17.67 13.59 -3.04
CA ARG A 256 -18.63 14.67 -2.73
C ARG A 256 -18.56 15.12 -1.27
N ALA A 257 -18.36 14.19 -0.34
CA ALA A 257 -18.27 14.49 1.08
C ALA A 257 -17.01 15.34 1.37
N LEU A 258 -15.86 14.94 0.83
CA LEU A 258 -14.60 15.68 0.96
C LEU A 258 -14.69 17.05 0.29
N ARG A 259 -15.17 17.10 -0.96
CA ARG A 259 -15.39 18.34 -1.70
C ARG A 259 -16.28 19.31 -0.93
N ASP A 260 -17.34 18.83 -0.30
CA ASP A 260 -18.28 19.69 0.41
C ASP A 260 -17.62 20.41 1.59
N ILE A 261 -16.72 19.76 2.33
CA ILE A 261 -15.91 20.39 3.38
C ILE A 261 -15.02 21.49 2.78
N VAL A 262 -14.26 21.13 1.73
CA VAL A 262 -13.30 22.03 1.09
C VAL A 262 -14.00 23.28 0.52
N ASN A 263 -15.09 23.11 -0.23
CA ASN A 263 -15.90 24.20 -0.76
C ASN A 263 -16.49 25.07 0.36
N THR A 264 -17.07 24.43 1.40
CA THR A 264 -17.75 25.15 2.50
C THR A 264 -16.80 26.07 3.23
N PHE A 265 -15.57 25.59 3.47
CA PHE A 265 -14.52 26.40 4.07
C PHE A 265 -13.74 27.25 3.06
N LYS A 266 -14.05 27.22 1.77
CA LYS A 266 -13.36 27.98 0.71
C LYS A 266 -11.86 27.66 0.69
N LEU A 267 -11.54 26.38 0.61
CA LEU A 267 -10.19 25.83 0.63
C LEU A 267 -9.74 25.28 -0.74
N ASP A 268 -10.55 25.49 -1.79
CA ASP A 268 -10.36 24.92 -3.13
C ASP A 268 -9.04 25.30 -3.83
N ASP A 269 -8.44 26.43 -3.44
CA ASP A 269 -7.14 26.88 -3.93
C ASP A 269 -5.97 26.51 -2.99
N VAL A 270 -6.28 25.92 -1.83
CA VAL A 270 -5.35 25.70 -0.72
C VAL A 270 -4.98 24.22 -0.58
N ILE A 271 -5.98 23.33 -0.55
CA ILE A 271 -5.77 21.89 -0.32
C ILE A 271 -6.68 21.06 -1.24
N PRO A 272 -6.13 20.10 -2.00
CA PRO A 272 -6.92 19.14 -2.77
C PRO A 272 -7.51 18.04 -1.87
N TRP A 273 -8.50 17.35 -2.40
CA TRP A 273 -8.98 16.08 -1.85
C TRP A 273 -8.84 14.96 -2.87
N CYS A 274 -8.84 13.70 -2.41
CA CYS A 274 -8.67 12.54 -3.26
C CYS A 274 -9.31 11.30 -2.63
N VAL A 275 -10.02 10.50 -3.42
CA VAL A 275 -10.32 9.10 -3.10
C VAL A 275 -9.33 8.22 -3.85
N LEU A 276 -8.49 7.50 -3.12
CA LEU A 276 -7.34 6.72 -3.62
C LEU A 276 -7.77 5.38 -4.25
N ALA A 277 -8.76 5.41 -5.15
CA ALA A 277 -9.13 4.27 -5.98
C ALA A 277 -8.10 4.04 -7.10
N HIS A 278 -8.25 3.00 -7.92
CA HIS A 278 -7.47 2.91 -9.16
C HIS A 278 -7.71 4.14 -10.06
N ILE A 279 -6.68 4.60 -10.76
CA ILE A 279 -6.71 5.87 -11.52
C ILE A 279 -7.81 5.90 -12.59
N ASP A 280 -8.12 4.74 -13.19
CA ASP A 280 -9.20 4.61 -14.17
C ASP A 280 -10.59 4.84 -13.55
N VAL A 281 -10.81 4.40 -12.30
CA VAL A 281 -12.07 4.67 -11.58
C VAL A 281 -12.22 6.16 -11.33
N GLN A 282 -11.14 6.81 -10.90
CA GLN A 282 -11.13 8.24 -10.63
C GLN A 282 -11.38 9.04 -11.92
N ALA A 283 -10.82 8.58 -13.05
CA ALA A 283 -11.06 9.16 -14.35
C ALA A 283 -12.53 9.04 -14.76
N GLU A 284 -13.10 7.84 -14.62
CA GLU A 284 -14.51 7.57 -14.89
C GLU A 284 -15.43 8.43 -14.00
N VAL A 285 -15.12 8.58 -12.71
CA VAL A 285 -15.84 9.47 -11.79
C VAL A 285 -15.73 10.92 -12.24
N SER A 286 -14.55 11.40 -12.65
CA SER A 286 -14.33 12.76 -13.14
C SER A 286 -15.13 13.05 -14.41
N GLU A 287 -15.20 12.08 -15.34
CA GLU A 287 -15.98 12.17 -16.58
C GLU A 287 -17.50 12.19 -16.32
N MET A 288 -17.99 11.28 -15.47
CA MET A 288 -19.42 11.19 -15.16
C MET A 288 -19.91 12.31 -14.24
N TYR A 289 -19.05 12.80 -13.35
CA TYR A 289 -19.38 13.79 -12.33
C TYR A 289 -18.35 14.94 -12.33
N PRO A 290 -18.37 15.83 -13.33
CA PRO A 290 -17.36 16.88 -13.46
C PRO A 290 -17.18 17.74 -12.20
N GLY A 291 -15.91 17.95 -11.84
CA GLY A 291 -15.51 18.76 -10.68
C GLY A 291 -15.67 18.08 -9.33
N THR A 292 -15.92 16.76 -9.27
CA THR A 292 -15.85 16.01 -8.00
C THR A 292 -14.46 15.56 -7.63
N VAL A 293 -13.57 15.32 -8.60
CA VAL A 293 -12.19 14.87 -8.36
C VAL A 293 -11.24 16.06 -8.43
N ALA A 294 -10.55 16.38 -7.32
CA ALA A 294 -9.59 17.49 -7.29
C ALA A 294 -8.20 17.07 -7.79
N THR A 295 -7.62 16.02 -7.21
CA THR A 295 -6.35 15.41 -7.66
C THR A 295 -6.57 13.92 -7.91
N MET A 296 -5.73 13.30 -8.74
CA MET A 296 -5.84 11.85 -8.99
C MET A 296 -4.65 11.08 -8.42
N PHE A 297 -4.95 9.94 -7.81
CA PHE A 297 -4.00 9.05 -7.16
C PHE A 297 -3.64 7.83 -8.03
N GLN A 298 -2.43 7.28 -7.87
CA GLN A 298 -2.07 5.94 -8.32
C GLN A 298 -0.86 5.37 -7.57
N SER A 299 -0.86 4.08 -7.25
CA SER A 299 0.36 3.37 -6.81
C SER A 299 1.26 3.06 -8.01
N LEU A 300 2.57 3.30 -7.89
CA LEU A 300 3.55 3.04 -8.94
C LEU A 300 4.53 1.92 -8.56
N ALA A 301 4.98 1.18 -9.57
CA ALA A 301 6.05 0.21 -9.46
C ALA A 301 7.28 0.58 -10.31
N GLY A 302 8.42 0.02 -9.95
CA GLY A 302 9.73 0.22 -10.56
C GLY A 302 10.02 -0.70 -11.75
N THR A 303 9.07 -1.56 -12.15
CA THR A 303 9.19 -2.42 -13.34
C THR A 303 7.90 -2.43 -14.15
N ASP A 304 8.01 -2.61 -15.46
CA ASP A 304 6.83 -2.77 -16.33
C ASP A 304 5.97 -3.96 -15.91
N ASP A 305 6.59 -5.07 -15.49
CA ASP A 305 5.88 -6.28 -15.10
C ASP A 305 5.05 -6.06 -13.83
N CYS A 306 5.58 -5.34 -12.84
CA CYS A 306 4.82 -4.99 -11.65
C CYS A 306 3.74 -3.93 -11.94
N ASN A 307 4.02 -2.95 -12.80
CA ASN A 307 3.03 -1.95 -13.21
C ASN A 307 1.84 -2.58 -13.96
N LYS A 308 2.05 -3.64 -14.75
CA LYS A 308 0.95 -4.42 -15.37
C LYS A 308 0.07 -5.12 -14.34
N ILE A 309 0.63 -5.56 -13.21
CA ILE A 309 -0.15 -6.15 -12.10
C ILE A 309 -1.05 -5.07 -11.47
N PHE A 310 -0.57 -3.83 -11.42
CA PHE A 310 -1.38 -2.66 -11.02
C PHE A 310 -2.29 -2.13 -12.14
N ASP A 311 -2.41 -2.84 -13.27
CA ASP A 311 -3.19 -2.50 -14.46
C ASP A 311 -2.86 -1.12 -15.05
N ILE A 312 -1.59 -0.72 -15.00
CA ILE A 312 -1.10 0.55 -15.57
C ILE A 312 0.07 0.37 -16.51
N THR A 313 0.23 1.34 -17.41
CA THR A 313 1.39 1.45 -18.30
C THR A 313 1.95 2.87 -18.28
N ASN A 314 3.19 3.03 -18.72
CA ASN A 314 3.82 4.34 -18.90
C ASN A 314 2.94 5.28 -19.75
N GLU A 315 2.42 4.79 -20.88
CA GLU A 315 1.56 5.56 -21.77
C GLU A 315 0.27 6.00 -21.08
N THR A 316 -0.38 5.09 -20.35
CA THR A 316 -1.63 5.37 -19.62
C THR A 316 -1.43 6.50 -18.60
N ILE A 317 -0.38 6.45 -17.79
CA ILE A 317 -0.12 7.48 -16.77
C ILE A 317 0.24 8.83 -17.40
N LEU A 318 1.07 8.84 -18.46
CA LEU A 318 1.41 10.08 -19.18
C LEU A 318 0.20 10.71 -19.87
N LYS A 319 -0.76 9.89 -20.32
CA LYS A 319 -2.06 10.36 -20.84
C LYS A 319 -2.88 11.03 -19.74
N TYR A 320 -2.95 10.46 -18.54
CA TYR A 320 -3.63 11.09 -17.40
C TYR A 320 -2.99 12.41 -17.00
N ALA A 321 -1.66 12.48 -16.99
CA ALA A 321 -0.93 13.72 -16.77
C ALA A 321 -1.29 14.80 -17.80
N SER A 322 -1.31 14.44 -19.08
CA SER A 322 -1.67 15.34 -20.17
C SER A 322 -3.13 15.83 -20.10
N ALA A 323 -4.03 14.99 -19.57
CA ALA A 323 -5.44 15.32 -19.39
C ALA A 323 -5.68 16.41 -18.34
N LYS A 324 -4.73 16.66 -17.42
CA LYS A 324 -4.79 17.72 -16.38
C LYS A 324 -4.57 19.14 -16.91
N LYS A 325 -4.81 19.36 -18.21
CA LYS A 325 -4.61 20.64 -18.87
C LYS A 325 -5.51 21.73 -18.28
N GLY A 326 -4.88 22.80 -17.79
CA GLY A 326 -5.59 23.93 -17.19
C GLY A 326 -6.10 23.69 -15.76
N GLU A 327 -5.95 22.49 -15.21
CA GLU A 327 -6.31 22.19 -13.81
C GLU A 327 -5.25 22.74 -12.85
N ARG A 328 -5.67 23.10 -11.63
CA ARG A 328 -4.77 23.53 -10.56
C ARG A 328 -3.97 22.36 -9.99
N TYR A 329 -4.67 21.26 -9.72
CA TYR A 329 -4.13 20.06 -9.10
C TYR A 329 -3.89 18.99 -10.16
N GLY A 330 -2.85 18.18 -9.95
CA GLY A 330 -2.38 17.21 -10.93
C GLY A 330 -2.56 15.79 -10.41
N LEU A 331 -1.43 15.15 -10.12
CA LEU A 331 -1.36 13.75 -9.73
C LEU A 331 -0.71 13.58 -8.35
N TYR A 332 -0.99 12.44 -7.75
CA TYR A 332 -0.47 11.99 -6.47
C TYR A 332 -0.06 10.53 -6.63
N PHE A 333 1.18 10.19 -6.27
CA PHE A 333 1.64 8.79 -6.31
C PHE A 333 2.03 8.24 -4.95
N GLU A 334 1.79 6.95 -4.77
CA GLU A 334 2.40 6.17 -3.69
C GLU A 334 3.39 5.16 -4.24
N THR A 335 4.48 5.00 -3.51
CA THR A 335 5.55 4.04 -3.77
C THR A 335 5.83 3.26 -2.49
N GLY A 336 6.89 2.45 -2.46
CA GLY A 336 7.12 1.52 -1.36
C GLY A 336 8.15 0.48 -1.72
N GLN A 337 9.29 0.48 -1.02
CA GLN A 337 10.26 -0.60 -1.15
C GLN A 337 9.58 -1.95 -0.84
N GLY A 338 9.75 -2.92 -1.74
CA GLY A 338 9.19 -4.27 -1.59
C GLY A 338 7.96 -4.58 -2.45
N SER A 339 7.36 -3.59 -3.14
CA SER A 339 6.23 -3.85 -4.05
C SER A 339 6.58 -4.84 -5.16
N GLU A 340 7.75 -4.71 -5.78
CA GLU A 340 8.17 -5.64 -6.84
C GLU A 340 8.56 -7.01 -6.28
N PHE A 341 9.14 -7.05 -5.08
CA PHE A 341 9.50 -8.30 -4.40
C PHE A 341 8.26 -9.14 -4.12
N THR A 342 7.27 -8.54 -3.44
CA THR A 342 6.00 -9.21 -3.13
C THR A 342 5.29 -9.64 -4.41
N ASN A 343 5.29 -8.80 -5.45
CA ASN A 343 4.66 -9.16 -6.72
C ASN A 343 5.51 -10.07 -7.63
N GLY A 344 6.64 -10.62 -7.16
CA GLY A 344 7.49 -11.52 -7.94
C GLY A 344 8.11 -10.88 -9.19
N ALA A 345 8.15 -9.55 -9.24
CA ALA A 345 8.51 -8.72 -10.39
C ALA A 345 9.76 -7.87 -10.14
N ALA A 346 10.60 -8.26 -9.18
CA ALA A 346 11.88 -7.60 -8.86
C ALA A 346 12.95 -7.78 -9.94
N ASN A 347 12.84 -8.84 -10.76
CA ASN A 347 13.74 -9.10 -11.90
C ASN A 347 15.24 -9.11 -11.55
N GLY A 348 15.57 -9.58 -10.33
CA GLY A 348 16.93 -9.64 -9.81
C GLY A 348 17.48 -8.29 -9.34
N VAL A 349 16.71 -7.21 -9.41
CA VAL A 349 17.15 -5.89 -8.94
C VAL A 349 16.75 -5.71 -7.48
N ASP A 350 17.64 -5.08 -6.71
CA ASP A 350 17.39 -4.81 -5.30
C ASP A 350 16.34 -3.71 -5.07
N MET A 351 15.74 -3.69 -3.88
CA MET A 351 14.61 -2.82 -3.57
C MET A 351 14.93 -1.32 -3.69
N MET A 352 16.18 -0.90 -3.44
CA MET A 352 16.56 0.51 -3.52
C MET A 352 16.53 1.05 -4.94
N VAL A 353 17.11 0.30 -5.88
CA VAL A 353 17.14 0.73 -7.28
C VAL A 353 15.73 0.72 -7.86
N LEU A 354 14.92 -0.27 -7.52
CA LEU A 354 13.51 -0.34 -7.93
C LEU A 354 12.69 0.84 -7.40
N GLU A 355 12.90 1.24 -6.15
CA GLU A 355 12.26 2.42 -5.57
C GLU A 355 12.71 3.72 -6.27
N SER A 356 14.01 3.88 -6.51
CA SER A 356 14.54 5.01 -7.28
C SER A 356 13.95 5.09 -8.71
N ARG A 357 13.62 3.95 -9.32
CA ARG A 357 12.97 3.91 -10.64
C ARG A 357 11.53 4.42 -10.59
N LYS A 358 10.79 4.20 -9.50
CA LYS A 358 9.45 4.79 -9.30
C LYS A 358 9.52 6.31 -9.24
N TYR A 359 10.52 6.86 -8.55
CA TYR A 359 10.74 8.32 -8.53
C TYR A 359 11.16 8.87 -9.89
N GLY A 360 11.93 8.10 -10.67
CA GLY A 360 12.25 8.40 -12.06
C GLY A 360 11.00 8.45 -12.95
N PHE A 361 10.05 7.52 -12.74
CA PHE A 361 8.74 7.54 -13.39
C PHE A 361 7.97 8.81 -13.01
N SER A 362 7.86 9.11 -11.71
CA SER A 362 7.20 10.32 -11.21
C SER A 362 7.83 11.59 -11.79
N ARG A 363 9.15 11.65 -11.93
CA ARG A 363 9.85 12.77 -12.59
C ARG A 363 9.42 12.95 -14.04
N ALA A 364 9.33 11.86 -14.82
CA ALA A 364 8.85 11.90 -16.19
C ALA A 364 7.41 12.44 -16.28
N VAL A 365 6.54 12.00 -15.37
CA VAL A 365 5.17 12.50 -15.26
C VAL A 365 5.12 13.99 -14.90
N GLY A 366 5.96 14.43 -13.97
CA GLY A 366 6.07 15.83 -13.58
C GLY A 366 6.47 16.74 -14.76
N ILE A 367 7.32 16.25 -15.67
CA ILE A 367 7.69 16.95 -16.90
C ILE A 367 6.48 17.09 -17.83
N GLU A 368 5.63 16.07 -17.97
CA GLU A 368 4.40 16.18 -18.77
C GLU A 368 3.38 17.14 -18.14
N LEU A 369 3.17 17.07 -16.82
CA LEU A 369 2.29 18.00 -16.10
C LEU A 369 2.74 19.46 -16.29
N ALA A 370 4.04 19.72 -16.26
CA ALA A 370 4.61 21.06 -16.43
C ALA A 370 4.29 21.67 -17.81
N LYS A 371 4.00 20.85 -18.84
CA LYS A 371 3.61 21.34 -20.18
C LYS A 371 2.16 21.83 -20.23
N VAL A 372 1.30 21.35 -19.33
CA VAL A 372 -0.16 21.54 -19.43
C VAL A 372 -0.78 22.30 -18.25
N GLN A 373 -0.08 22.39 -17.11
CA GLN A 373 -0.56 23.09 -15.92
C GLN A 373 -0.03 24.53 -15.83
N PRO A 374 -0.91 25.54 -15.63
CA PRO A 374 -0.54 26.95 -15.73
C PRO A 374 0.29 27.48 -14.55
N ARG A 375 0.30 26.77 -13.41
CA ARG A 375 0.94 27.21 -12.15
C ARG A 375 2.14 26.34 -11.77
N GLY A 376 2.71 25.60 -12.73
CA GLY A 376 3.71 24.56 -12.49
C GLY A 376 3.06 23.20 -12.16
N PRO A 377 3.84 22.10 -12.25
CA PRO A 377 3.33 20.75 -12.04
C PRO A 377 2.93 20.54 -10.57
N TRP A 378 1.66 20.22 -10.33
CA TRP A 378 1.22 19.73 -9.02
C TRP A 378 1.35 18.21 -8.99
N LEU A 379 2.50 17.74 -8.51
CA LEU A 379 2.81 16.33 -8.32
C LEU A 379 3.51 16.14 -6.99
N HIS A 380 2.97 15.26 -6.16
CA HIS A 380 3.59 14.83 -4.92
C HIS A 380 3.60 13.30 -4.84
N VAL A 381 4.53 12.77 -4.06
CA VAL A 381 4.73 11.34 -3.88
C VAL A 381 4.91 11.06 -2.39
N ASN A 382 4.45 9.93 -1.88
CA ASN A 382 5.03 9.37 -0.66
C ASN A 382 5.49 7.94 -0.88
N ASP A 383 6.60 7.63 -0.23
CA ASP A 383 6.92 6.25 0.11
C ASP A 383 6.00 5.77 1.24
N VAL A 384 5.73 4.46 1.27
CA VAL A 384 5.01 3.79 2.34
C VAL A 384 5.93 2.74 2.97
N ALA A 385 6.65 3.16 4.02
CA ALA A 385 7.60 2.32 4.74
C ALA A 385 6.89 1.45 5.78
N GLY A 386 6.97 0.12 5.63
CA GLY A 386 6.50 -0.84 6.65
C GLY A 386 5.07 -1.37 6.50
N PHE A 387 4.38 -1.02 5.42
CA PHE A 387 2.99 -1.44 5.19
C PHE A 387 2.84 -2.91 4.78
N ILE A 388 3.89 -3.47 4.16
CA ILE A 388 3.90 -4.87 3.72
C ILE A 388 4.03 -5.77 4.95
N GLY A 389 5.18 -5.73 5.64
CA GLY A 389 5.41 -6.56 6.83
C GLY A 389 6.88 -6.94 7.06
N PRO A 390 7.15 -7.86 8.01
CA PRO A 390 8.48 -8.31 8.39
C PRO A 390 9.25 -9.00 7.26
N GLU A 391 8.59 -9.45 6.20
CA GLU A 391 9.21 -9.99 5.00
C GLU A 391 10.00 -8.95 4.19
N VAL A 392 9.68 -7.66 4.36
CA VAL A 392 10.44 -6.54 3.76
C VAL A 392 11.31 -5.88 4.82
N PHE A 393 10.68 -5.45 5.91
CA PHE A 393 11.30 -4.75 7.03
C PHE A 393 10.84 -5.35 8.34
N LYS A 394 11.77 -5.94 9.08
CA LYS A 394 11.50 -6.58 10.37
C LYS A 394 11.73 -5.64 11.54
N SER A 395 12.82 -4.87 11.50
CA SER A 395 13.25 -4.03 12.63
C SER A 395 12.96 -2.55 12.43
N ARG A 396 12.88 -1.82 13.53
CA ARG A 396 12.72 -0.35 13.54
C ARG A 396 13.90 0.37 12.87
N GLU A 397 15.11 -0.20 12.95
CA GLU A 397 16.31 0.34 12.30
C GLU A 397 16.21 0.22 10.77
N GLN A 398 15.64 -0.88 10.26
CA GLN A 398 15.39 -1.04 8.83
C GLN A 398 14.36 -0.03 8.33
N LEU A 399 13.30 0.24 9.11
CA LEU A 399 12.32 1.29 8.77
C LEU A 399 12.95 2.68 8.69
N VAL A 400 13.74 3.07 9.70
CA VAL A 400 14.45 4.36 9.69
C VAL A 400 15.38 4.44 8.50
N ARG A 401 16.14 3.38 8.23
CA ARG A 401 17.07 3.34 7.09
C ARG A 401 16.34 3.53 5.76
N CYS A 402 15.26 2.79 5.53
CA CYS A 402 14.41 2.92 4.34
C CYS A 402 13.90 4.35 4.14
N CYS A 403 13.30 4.92 5.18
CA CYS A 403 12.75 6.28 5.13
C CYS A 403 13.82 7.33 4.73
N LEU A 404 15.02 7.24 5.32
CA LEU A 404 16.12 8.16 5.03
C LEU A 404 16.64 8.01 3.59
N GLU A 405 16.78 6.77 3.13
CA GLU A 405 17.17 6.45 1.76
C GLU A 405 16.17 7.00 0.74
N ASP A 406 14.88 6.74 0.97
CA ASP A 406 13.79 7.11 0.07
C ASP A 406 13.60 8.63 -0.02
N MET A 407 13.70 9.34 1.12
CA MET A 407 13.72 10.81 1.10
C MET A 407 14.85 11.37 0.25
N VAL A 408 16.06 10.84 0.40
CA VAL A 408 17.22 11.30 -0.40
C VAL A 408 17.01 11.00 -1.88
N MET A 409 16.57 9.78 -2.22
CA MET A 409 16.31 9.38 -3.60
C MET A 409 15.21 10.23 -4.24
N GLY A 410 14.06 10.38 -3.57
CA GLY A 410 12.96 11.22 -4.04
C GLY A 410 13.38 12.68 -4.22
N LYS A 411 14.13 13.25 -3.26
CA LYS A 411 14.64 14.62 -3.37
C LYS A 411 15.62 14.80 -4.53
N LEU A 412 16.51 13.84 -4.77
CA LEU A 412 17.43 13.83 -5.92
C LEU A 412 16.70 13.62 -7.26
N HIS A 413 15.49 13.07 -7.26
CA HIS A 413 14.62 13.05 -8.44
C HIS A 413 13.80 14.33 -8.63
N GLY A 414 13.98 15.32 -7.74
CA GLY A 414 13.22 16.57 -7.76
C GLY A 414 11.80 16.46 -7.20
N GLN A 415 11.47 15.38 -6.48
CA GLN A 415 10.12 15.13 -5.99
C GLN A 415 9.81 15.91 -4.70
N THR A 416 8.56 16.34 -4.57
CA THR A 416 7.95 16.73 -3.30
C THR A 416 7.53 15.44 -2.57
N ILE A 417 8.46 14.87 -1.80
CA ILE A 417 8.31 13.53 -1.20
C ILE A 417 7.90 13.57 0.28
N GLY A 418 6.77 12.95 0.60
CA GLY A 418 6.34 12.61 1.96
C GLY A 418 6.67 11.16 2.33
N LEU A 419 6.28 10.75 3.54
CA LEU A 419 6.43 9.38 4.02
C LEU A 419 5.16 8.93 4.73
N ASP A 420 4.74 7.69 4.49
CA ASP A 420 3.98 6.94 5.47
C ASP A 420 4.94 6.05 6.25
N ILE A 421 5.36 6.52 7.43
CA ILE A 421 6.16 5.69 8.34
C ILE A 421 5.22 4.85 9.18
N CYS A 422 5.18 3.56 8.88
CA CYS A 422 4.17 2.71 9.44
C CYS A 422 4.69 1.34 9.83
N THR A 423 3.86 0.63 10.57
CA THR A 423 4.11 -0.74 10.99
C THR A 423 2.82 -1.52 10.96
N THR A 424 2.91 -2.73 10.45
CA THR A 424 1.82 -3.68 10.57
C THR A 424 1.91 -4.40 11.90
N LEU A 425 0.79 -4.89 12.40
CA LEU A 425 0.74 -5.52 13.72
C LEU A 425 1.56 -6.82 13.84
N HIS A 426 2.01 -7.38 12.72
CA HIS A 426 2.86 -8.57 12.66
C HIS A 426 4.36 -8.29 12.54
N MET A 427 4.76 -7.02 12.49
CA MET A 427 6.14 -6.61 12.68
C MET A 427 6.52 -6.56 14.16
N THR A 428 7.82 -6.62 14.46
CA THR A 428 8.34 -6.47 15.83
C THR A 428 8.38 -5.01 16.29
N VAL A 429 8.03 -4.06 15.43
CA VAL A 429 8.00 -2.63 15.71
C VAL A 429 6.76 -2.29 16.54
N SER A 430 6.98 -1.84 17.78
CA SER A 430 5.94 -1.40 18.71
C SER A 430 5.45 0.03 18.45
N LEU A 431 4.44 0.49 19.19
CA LEU A 431 4.01 1.89 19.16
C LEU A 431 5.15 2.82 19.61
N GLU A 432 5.89 2.44 20.64
CA GLU A 432 7.05 3.19 21.13
C GLU A 432 8.21 3.20 20.13
N ASP A 433 8.43 2.08 19.42
CA ASP A 433 9.42 2.04 18.34
C ASP A 433 9.01 2.91 17.17
N LEU A 434 7.71 2.98 16.84
CA LEU A 434 7.20 3.87 15.81
C LEU A 434 7.46 5.34 16.16
N ASP A 435 7.23 5.74 17.42
CA ASP A 435 7.58 7.07 17.91
C ASP A 435 9.08 7.37 17.84
N TRP A 436 9.91 6.36 18.19
CA TRP A 436 11.35 6.46 18.02
C TRP A 436 11.75 6.63 16.56
N CYS A 437 11.15 5.86 15.64
CA CYS A 437 11.42 5.97 14.21
C CYS A 437 11.09 7.38 13.70
N GLN A 438 9.92 7.92 14.06
CA GLN A 438 9.52 9.30 13.72
C GLN A 438 10.60 10.30 14.16
N ASP A 439 11.09 10.19 15.40
CA ASP A 439 12.13 11.07 15.93
C ASP A 439 13.47 10.96 15.17
N GLN A 440 13.82 9.77 14.67
CA GLN A 440 15.06 9.57 13.91
C GLN A 440 14.99 10.15 12.50
N ILE A 441 13.82 10.14 11.86
CA ILE A 441 13.67 10.59 10.46
C ILE A 441 13.39 12.10 10.35
N MET A 442 12.78 12.72 11.37
CA MET A 442 12.42 14.14 11.32
C MET A 442 13.57 15.11 11.06
N PRO A 443 14.82 14.89 11.54
CA PRO A 443 15.95 15.74 11.17
C PRO A 443 16.15 15.88 9.66
N ALA A 444 15.76 14.90 8.85
CA ALA A 444 15.83 14.97 7.39
C ALA A 444 14.68 15.79 6.74
N ASN A 445 13.71 16.28 7.52
CA ASN A 445 12.58 17.12 7.12
C ASN A 445 11.81 16.53 5.91
N PRO A 446 11.04 15.44 6.11
CA PRO A 446 10.07 14.99 5.09
C PRO A 446 9.06 16.11 4.81
N VAL A 447 8.48 16.11 3.61
CA VAL A 447 7.51 17.16 3.24
C VAL A 447 6.20 17.01 4.02
N TYR A 448 5.74 15.77 4.19
CA TYR A 448 4.55 15.45 4.99
C TYR A 448 4.63 14.01 5.51
N LEU A 449 3.83 13.73 6.53
CA LEU A 449 3.49 12.37 6.97
C LEU A 449 1.98 12.10 6.84
N ILE A 450 1.57 10.84 6.91
CA ILE A 450 0.15 10.47 7.01
C ILE A 450 -0.41 10.86 8.38
N ALA A 451 -1.71 11.09 8.50
CA ALA A 451 -2.31 11.51 9.76
C ALA A 451 -3.67 10.84 9.97
N LEU A 452 -3.77 10.13 11.08
CA LEU A 452 -4.97 9.44 11.56
C LEU A 452 -5.41 9.97 12.95
N PRO A 453 -6.65 9.71 13.39
CA PRO A 453 -7.08 10.08 14.74
C PRO A 453 -6.22 9.47 15.86
N THR A 454 -5.87 8.19 15.78
CA THR A 454 -5.31 7.41 16.92
C THR A 454 -4.06 6.60 16.60
N LYS A 455 -3.35 6.91 15.51
CA LYS A 455 -2.28 6.09 14.88
C LYS A 455 -2.79 4.84 14.16
N SER A 456 -3.93 4.30 14.56
CA SER A 456 -4.45 3.10 13.94
C SER A 456 -5.41 3.40 12.80
N ASP A 457 -5.21 2.70 11.69
CA ASP A 457 -6.17 2.71 10.60
C ASP A 457 -7.24 1.65 10.82
N PRO A 458 -8.54 2.02 10.82
CA PRO A 458 -9.62 1.07 11.10
C PRO A 458 -9.90 0.11 9.92
N MET A 459 -9.32 0.37 8.74
CA MET A 459 -9.57 -0.40 7.52
C MET A 459 -8.31 -1.11 7.03
N LEU A 460 -7.18 -0.40 6.95
CA LEU A 460 -5.92 -0.95 6.43
C LEU A 460 -5.17 -1.84 7.44
N SER A 461 -5.63 -1.90 8.69
CA SER A 461 -5.07 -2.78 9.73
C SER A 461 -3.56 -2.61 9.96
N TYR A 462 -3.13 -1.34 9.98
CA TYR A 462 -1.75 -0.93 10.23
C TYR A 462 -1.72 0.31 11.14
N LEU A 463 -0.51 0.63 11.62
CA LEU A 463 -0.25 1.76 12.52
C LEU A 463 0.67 2.77 11.82
N THR A 464 0.32 4.04 11.86
CA THR A 464 1.10 5.18 11.33
C THR A 464 1.05 6.36 12.30
N THR A 465 1.33 7.58 11.85
CA THR A 465 1.30 8.80 12.64
C THR A 465 -0.12 9.29 12.95
N SER A 466 -0.33 9.80 14.17
CA SER A 466 -1.60 10.43 14.56
C SER A 466 -1.62 11.95 14.36
N PHE A 467 -2.79 12.59 14.42
CA PHE A 467 -2.91 14.05 14.39
C PHE A 467 -2.04 14.75 15.45
N GLN A 468 -1.90 14.12 16.61
CA GLN A 468 -1.11 14.62 17.72
C GLN A 468 0.38 14.42 17.52
N ASP A 469 0.82 13.34 16.87
CA ASP A 469 2.23 13.17 16.48
C ASP A 469 2.69 14.35 15.64
N HIS A 470 1.86 14.81 14.69
CA HIS A 470 2.17 15.99 13.90
C HIS A 470 2.39 17.23 14.77
N VAL A 471 1.59 17.44 15.82
CA VAL A 471 1.76 18.56 16.76
C VAL A 471 3.07 18.42 17.54
N ARG A 472 3.33 17.24 18.10
CA ARG A 472 4.57 16.91 18.83
C ARG A 472 5.81 17.13 17.98
N LEU A 473 5.81 16.62 16.74
CA LEU A 473 6.96 16.70 15.83
C LEU A 473 7.20 18.14 15.35
N ARG A 474 6.14 18.91 15.05
CA ARG A 474 6.28 20.33 14.69
C ARG A 474 6.90 21.14 15.82
N GLU A 475 6.45 20.92 17.05
CA GLU A 475 7.01 21.61 18.23
C GLU A 475 8.47 21.21 18.49
N LYS A 476 8.76 19.90 18.49
CA LYS A 476 10.10 19.36 18.76
C LYS A 476 11.16 19.81 17.75
N PHE A 477 10.79 19.87 16.47
CA PHE A 477 11.74 20.16 15.38
C PHE A 477 11.60 21.57 14.80
N GLY A 478 10.66 22.39 15.30
CA GLY A 478 10.42 23.75 14.83
C GLY A 478 9.83 23.82 13.43
N PHE A 479 9.04 22.82 13.04
CA PHE A 479 8.39 22.76 11.74
C PHE A 479 7.05 23.50 11.71
N LYS A 480 6.61 23.85 10.50
CA LYS A 480 5.40 24.61 10.24
C LYS A 480 4.46 23.89 9.28
N VAL A 481 3.18 24.16 9.44
CA VAL A 481 2.13 23.90 8.44
C VAL A 481 2.28 24.90 7.30
N ASN A 482 1.85 24.55 6.10
CA ASN A 482 1.71 25.51 5.01
C ASN A 482 0.88 26.74 5.42
N ASP A 483 1.39 27.95 5.13
CA ASP A 483 0.88 29.20 5.71
C ASP A 483 -0.62 29.43 5.43
N ALA A 484 -1.08 29.09 4.22
CA ALA A 484 -2.48 29.26 3.83
C ALA A 484 -3.45 28.37 4.64
N MET A 485 -3.02 27.17 5.05
CA MET A 485 -3.81 26.34 5.97
C MET A 485 -3.70 26.84 7.41
N TRP A 486 -2.54 27.37 7.82
CA TRP A 486 -2.41 28.00 9.13
C TRP A 486 -3.35 29.21 9.29
N ASP A 487 -3.50 30.02 8.24
CA ASP A 487 -4.48 31.13 8.20
C ASP A 487 -5.92 30.62 8.27
N PHE A 488 -6.22 29.47 7.69
CA PHE A 488 -7.53 28.82 7.86
C PHE A 488 -7.76 28.42 9.33
N TYR A 489 -6.80 27.78 9.98
CA TYR A 489 -6.93 27.40 11.39
C TYR A 489 -7.11 28.62 12.31
N LYS A 490 -6.51 29.77 11.97
CA LYS A 490 -6.80 31.06 12.62
C LYS A 490 -8.22 31.54 12.36
N ARG A 491 -8.67 31.48 11.10
CA ARG A 491 -10.01 31.92 10.69
C ARG A 491 -11.12 31.16 11.41
N ILE A 492 -10.96 29.86 11.61
CA ILE A 492 -11.94 29.05 12.35
C ILE A 492 -11.68 29.04 13.86
N GLY A 493 -10.64 29.71 14.37
CA GLY A 493 -10.40 29.86 15.80
C GLY A 493 -9.84 28.62 16.50
N ILE A 494 -9.14 27.74 15.78
CA ILE A 494 -8.30 26.67 16.36
C ILE A 494 -6.97 27.27 16.84
N VAL A 495 -6.45 28.24 16.09
CA VAL A 495 -5.23 29.00 16.40
C VAL A 495 -5.59 30.48 16.60
N ASP A 496 -4.91 31.19 17.49
CA ASP A 496 -5.09 32.63 17.69
C ASP A 496 -4.20 33.49 16.77
N GLN A 497 -4.32 34.81 16.88
CA GLN A 497 -3.52 35.75 16.08
C GLN A 497 -2.01 35.74 16.42
N ASN A 498 -1.64 35.21 17.59
CA ASN A 498 -0.26 35.07 18.05
C ASN A 498 0.34 33.69 17.73
N ASN A 499 -0.38 32.84 16.99
CA ASN A 499 -0.01 31.47 16.65
C ASN A 499 -0.05 30.49 17.84
N ASN A 500 -0.84 30.75 18.88
CA ASN A 500 -1.08 29.79 19.96
C ASN A 500 -2.38 29.02 19.69
N TYR A 501 -2.43 27.76 20.12
CA TYR A 501 -3.67 26.99 20.13
C TYR A 501 -4.68 27.61 21.10
N THR A 502 -5.96 27.65 20.71
CA THR A 502 -7.05 28.19 21.53
C THR A 502 -7.69 27.10 22.38
N THR A 503 -8.71 27.45 23.16
CA THR A 503 -9.55 26.48 23.89
C THR A 503 -10.37 25.56 22.98
N ASN A 504 -10.42 25.80 21.67
CA ASN A 504 -11.13 24.96 20.71
C ASN A 504 -10.24 23.87 20.09
N TYR A 505 -8.94 23.86 20.41
CA TYR A 505 -8.03 22.83 19.96
C TYR A 505 -8.49 21.45 20.45
N GLY A 506 -8.47 20.46 19.55
CA GLY A 506 -8.96 19.11 19.82
C GLY A 506 -10.48 18.99 19.99
N ASP A 507 -11.27 20.03 19.65
CA ASP A 507 -12.74 20.00 19.66
C ASP A 507 -13.30 19.87 18.23
N PRO A 508 -13.57 18.65 17.71
CA PRO A 508 -14.22 18.49 16.40
C PRO A 508 -15.65 19.06 16.36
N LEU A 509 -16.36 19.19 17.49
CA LEU A 509 -17.68 19.83 17.51
C LEU A 509 -17.58 21.32 17.20
N TRP A 510 -16.47 21.96 17.57
CA TRP A 510 -16.21 23.34 17.20
C TRP A 510 -16.03 23.48 15.69
N VAL A 511 -15.24 22.60 15.07
CA VAL A 511 -15.05 22.60 13.61
C VAL A 511 -16.38 22.32 12.91
N TYR A 512 -17.16 21.35 13.38
CA TYR A 512 -18.51 21.09 12.88
C TYR A 512 -19.39 22.34 12.98
N TYR A 513 -19.39 23.02 14.12
CA TYR A 513 -20.15 24.27 14.30
C TYR A 513 -19.71 25.36 13.33
N GLN A 514 -18.40 25.56 13.11
CA GLN A 514 -17.88 26.50 12.11
C GLN A 514 -18.30 26.13 10.68
N TYR A 515 -18.27 24.83 10.35
CA TYR A 515 -18.76 24.31 9.08
C TYR A 515 -20.26 24.61 8.89
N ARG A 516 -21.08 24.42 9.94
CA ARG A 516 -22.51 24.75 9.91
C ARG A 516 -22.74 26.25 9.75
N LEU A 517 -22.00 27.09 10.47
CA LEU A 517 -22.07 28.55 10.33
C LEU A 517 -21.73 28.99 8.91
N ALA A 518 -20.71 28.41 8.28
CA ALA A 518 -20.36 28.67 6.89
C ALA A 518 -21.49 28.28 5.91
N LYS A 519 -22.31 27.30 6.26
CA LYS A 519 -23.54 26.91 5.53
C LYS A 519 -24.79 27.74 5.89
N GLY A 520 -24.64 28.79 6.70
CA GLY A 520 -25.75 29.69 7.06
C GLY A 520 -26.60 29.19 8.24
N GLU A 521 -26.03 28.34 9.10
CA GLU A 521 -26.66 27.91 10.35
C GLU A 521 -27.08 29.10 11.21
N LYS A 522 -28.27 29.00 11.81
CA LYS A 522 -28.86 30.04 12.68
C LYS A 522 -29.24 29.51 14.06
N ARG A 523 -29.21 28.18 14.25
CA ARG A 523 -29.52 27.57 15.53
C ARG A 523 -28.42 27.91 16.55
N PRO A 524 -28.77 27.99 17.85
CA PRO A 524 -27.80 28.15 18.93
C PRO A 524 -26.70 27.07 18.92
N LYS A 525 -25.48 27.43 19.36
CA LYS A 525 -24.29 26.54 19.37
C LYS A 525 -24.56 25.22 20.08
N ASP A 526 -25.24 25.25 21.23
CA ASP A 526 -25.58 24.09 22.05
C ASP A 526 -26.47 23.07 21.31
N VAL A 527 -27.40 23.55 20.48
CA VAL A 527 -28.25 22.70 19.63
C VAL A 527 -27.42 22.01 18.56
N VAL A 528 -26.51 22.73 17.89
CA VAL A 528 -25.62 22.17 16.87
C VAL A 528 -24.63 21.18 17.49
N TYR A 529 -24.12 21.48 18.69
CA TYR A 529 -23.26 20.59 19.44
C TYR A 529 -23.98 19.30 19.88
N ALA A 530 -25.26 19.37 20.24
CA ALA A 530 -26.04 18.18 20.57
C ALA A 530 -26.22 17.26 19.35
N GLU A 531 -26.51 17.84 18.18
CA GLU A 531 -26.54 17.10 16.91
C GLU A 531 -25.17 16.49 16.57
N GLY A 532 -24.09 17.26 16.75
CA GLY A 532 -22.73 16.78 16.52
C GLY A 532 -22.34 15.61 17.43
N ARG A 533 -22.73 15.64 18.71
CA ARG A 533 -22.48 14.51 19.63
C ARG A 533 -23.17 13.23 19.19
N GLN A 534 -24.42 13.32 18.75
CA GLN A 534 -25.13 12.16 18.21
C GLN A 534 -24.40 11.59 16.98
N LYS A 535 -23.90 12.47 16.10
CA LYS A 535 -23.14 12.05 14.92
C LYS A 535 -21.82 11.37 15.27
N ILE A 536 -21.11 11.88 16.27
CA ILE A 536 -19.89 11.24 16.80
C ILE A 536 -20.22 9.84 17.34
N GLU A 537 -21.29 9.68 18.13
CA GLU A 537 -21.73 8.37 18.64
C GLU A 537 -22.05 7.39 17.48
N GLU A 538 -22.68 7.87 16.41
CA GLU A 538 -22.94 7.07 15.20
C GLU A 538 -21.65 6.65 14.48
N VAL A 539 -20.64 7.53 14.40
CA VAL A 539 -19.33 7.27 13.76
C VAL A 539 -18.52 6.28 14.61
N GLU A 540 -18.41 6.51 15.91
CA GLU A 540 -17.74 5.58 16.84
C GLU A 540 -18.44 4.22 16.87
N GLY A 541 -19.78 4.20 16.76
CA GLY A 541 -20.58 2.98 16.64
C GLY A 541 -20.32 2.17 15.36
N ARG A 542 -19.72 2.78 14.33
CA ARG A 542 -19.25 2.10 13.10
C ARG A 542 -17.77 1.73 13.14
N GLY A 543 -17.11 1.86 14.29
CA GLY A 543 -15.72 1.43 14.47
C GLY A 543 -14.67 2.49 14.12
N VAL A 544 -15.05 3.76 14.00
CA VAL A 544 -14.12 4.87 13.74
C VAL A 544 -13.92 5.70 15.01
N ASP A 545 -12.76 5.56 15.62
CA ASP A 545 -12.38 6.34 16.80
C ASP A 545 -11.97 7.76 16.41
N LEU A 546 -12.54 8.77 17.10
CA LEU A 546 -12.16 10.18 16.97
C LEU A 546 -11.37 10.64 18.18
N ALA A 547 -10.34 11.46 17.95
CA ALA A 547 -9.46 11.95 18.99
C ALA A 547 -9.96 13.22 19.67
N ILE A 548 -11.08 13.10 20.38
CA ILE A 548 -11.70 14.25 21.04
C ILE A 548 -10.90 14.65 22.29
N GLY A 549 -10.50 15.91 22.37
CA GLY A 549 -9.70 16.46 23.46
C GLY A 549 -8.24 15.98 23.45
N HIS A 550 -7.52 16.21 24.55
CA HIS A 550 -6.13 15.78 24.70
C HIS A 550 -5.83 15.35 26.14
N GLY A 551 -4.68 14.70 26.34
CA GLY A 551 -4.14 14.33 27.64
C GLY A 551 -3.44 15.50 28.35
N GLU A 552 -2.39 15.19 29.11
CA GLU A 552 -1.63 16.19 29.88
C GLU A 552 -0.97 17.22 28.95
N ASN A 553 -0.30 16.73 27.90
CA ASN A 553 0.21 17.57 26.82
C ASN A 553 -0.85 17.70 25.72
N ILE A 554 -0.76 18.79 24.95
CA ILE A 554 -1.67 19.03 23.82
C ILE A 554 -1.54 17.96 22.72
N TRP A 555 -0.43 17.23 22.68
CA TRP A 555 -0.19 16.13 21.75
C TRP A 555 -0.44 14.74 22.36
N ASP A 556 -1.01 14.66 23.56
CA ASP A 556 -1.39 13.36 24.13
C ASP A 556 -2.82 13.01 23.70
N LEU A 557 -3.08 11.76 23.36
CA LEU A 557 -4.46 11.25 23.27
C LEU A 557 -5.15 11.43 24.63
N ASN A 558 -6.46 11.67 24.63
CA ASN A 558 -7.21 11.67 25.89
C ASN A 558 -7.05 10.30 26.60
N PRO A 559 -6.98 10.23 27.94
CA PRO A 559 -6.60 9.00 28.63
C PRO A 559 -7.52 7.79 28.37
N LYS A 560 -8.82 8.04 28.14
CA LYS A 560 -9.79 6.98 27.86
C LYS A 560 -9.52 6.36 26.48
N LEU A 561 -9.29 7.20 25.48
CA LEU A 561 -8.97 6.75 24.12
C LEU A 561 -7.59 6.10 24.05
N ALA A 562 -6.60 6.66 24.73
CA ALA A 562 -5.27 6.06 24.84
C ALA A 562 -5.33 4.63 25.42
N ALA A 563 -6.11 4.42 26.48
CA ALA A 563 -6.34 3.09 27.06
C ALA A 563 -7.05 2.14 26.09
N LYS A 564 -8.04 2.63 25.32
CA LYS A 564 -8.74 1.85 24.29
C LYS A 564 -7.77 1.41 23.19
N VAL A 565 -7.04 2.35 22.58
CA VAL A 565 -6.07 2.08 21.50
C VAL A 565 -5.01 1.08 21.94
N LYS A 566 -4.47 1.25 23.16
CA LYS A 566 -3.51 0.30 23.72
C LYS A 566 -4.12 -1.09 23.92
N GLY A 567 -5.33 -1.19 24.48
CA GLY A 567 -6.00 -2.47 24.66
C GLY A 567 -6.24 -3.21 23.35
N LEU A 568 -6.62 -2.48 22.31
CA LEU A 568 -6.81 -3.02 20.96
C LEU A 568 -5.50 -3.48 20.32
N TYR A 569 -4.42 -2.71 20.49
CA TYR A 569 -3.08 -3.12 20.08
C TYR A 569 -2.62 -4.39 20.80
N ASP A 570 -2.79 -4.46 22.12
CA ASP A 570 -2.38 -5.61 22.95
C ASP A 570 -3.15 -6.87 22.56
N ASP A 571 -4.46 -6.76 22.31
CA ASP A 571 -5.27 -7.87 21.83
C ASP A 571 -4.86 -8.34 20.43
N ALA A 572 -4.63 -7.41 19.48
CA ALA A 572 -4.17 -7.74 18.15
C ALA A 572 -2.81 -8.46 18.16
N LYS A 573 -1.88 -8.04 19.02
CA LYS A 573 -0.61 -8.74 19.24
C LYS A 573 -0.83 -10.15 19.79
N GLN A 574 -1.78 -10.36 20.70
CA GLN A 574 -2.11 -11.71 21.17
C GLN A 574 -2.74 -12.58 20.06
N SER A 575 -3.64 -11.99 19.27
CA SER A 575 -4.36 -12.68 18.19
C SER A 575 -3.42 -13.17 17.08
N LEU A 576 -2.33 -12.45 16.82
CA LEU A 576 -1.29 -12.86 15.89
C LEU A 576 -0.62 -14.18 16.27
N TRP A 577 -0.36 -14.38 17.57
CA TRP A 577 0.31 -15.56 18.11
C TRP A 577 -0.65 -16.67 18.53
N ALA A 578 -1.96 -16.45 18.39
CA ALA A 578 -2.96 -17.47 18.65
C ALA A 578 -2.90 -18.56 17.56
N GLU A 579 -3.12 -19.80 17.99
CA GLU A 579 -3.28 -20.97 17.12
C GLU A 579 -4.69 -21.55 17.33
N LEU A 580 -5.19 -22.31 16.35
CA LEU A 580 -6.46 -23.02 16.49
C LEU A 580 -6.34 -24.07 17.61
N THR A 581 -7.29 -24.07 18.54
CA THR A 581 -7.28 -25.03 19.64
C THR A 581 -7.72 -26.43 19.17
N PRO A 582 -7.18 -27.51 19.75
CA PRO A 582 -7.62 -28.88 19.44
C PRO A 582 -9.12 -29.08 19.60
N GLU A 583 -9.72 -28.46 20.62
CA GLU A 583 -11.16 -28.51 20.90
C GLU A 583 -11.96 -27.84 19.78
N PHE A 584 -11.51 -26.69 19.29
CA PHE A 584 -12.15 -26.01 18.16
C PHE A 584 -12.06 -26.84 16.88
N VAL A 585 -10.87 -27.37 16.57
CA VAL A 585 -10.66 -28.22 15.39
C VAL A 585 -11.58 -29.45 15.42
N ALA A 586 -11.72 -30.09 16.58
CA ALA A 586 -12.60 -31.25 16.76
C ALA A 586 -14.10 -30.91 16.60
N ALA A 587 -14.50 -29.65 16.80
CA ALA A 587 -15.87 -29.19 16.64
C ALA A 587 -16.23 -28.90 15.16
N ILE A 588 -15.25 -28.80 14.26
CA ILE A 588 -15.51 -28.60 12.82
C ILE A 588 -16.06 -29.91 12.22
N PRO A 589 -17.26 -29.90 11.59
CA PRO A 589 -17.82 -31.10 10.99
C PRO A 589 -16.93 -31.66 9.88
N ASP A 590 -16.77 -32.98 9.82
CA ASP A 590 -16.09 -33.70 8.73
C ASP A 590 -14.73 -33.10 8.33
N VAL A 591 -13.97 -32.65 9.34
CA VAL A 591 -12.71 -31.93 9.14
C VAL A 591 -11.61 -32.86 8.61
N VAL A 592 -10.83 -32.36 7.65
CA VAL A 592 -9.59 -32.98 7.19
C VAL A 592 -8.43 -32.03 7.46
N PRO A 593 -7.61 -32.28 8.50
CA PRO A 593 -6.49 -31.43 8.82
C PRO A 593 -5.33 -31.65 7.83
N VAL A 594 -4.81 -30.55 7.30
CA VAL A 594 -3.63 -30.52 6.43
C VAL A 594 -2.67 -29.40 6.88
N ARG A 595 -1.41 -29.47 6.46
CA ARG A 595 -0.36 -28.52 6.84
C ARG A 595 0.38 -27.97 5.63
N THR A 596 0.93 -26.78 5.82
CA THR A 596 1.82 -26.13 4.86
C THR A 596 3.29 -26.49 5.15
N LEU A 597 4.23 -25.84 4.46
CA LEU A 597 5.66 -25.97 4.75
C LEU A 597 6.11 -25.11 5.95
N SER A 598 5.23 -24.27 6.50
CA SER A 598 5.53 -23.49 7.70
C SER A 598 5.83 -24.43 8.88
N LYS A 599 6.98 -24.23 9.52
CA LYS A 599 7.45 -25.08 10.62
C LYS A 599 6.73 -24.81 11.93
N ASP A 600 6.49 -23.53 12.19
CA ASP A 600 5.86 -23.01 13.40
C ASP A 600 5.24 -21.63 13.11
N ARG A 601 4.59 -21.05 14.13
CA ARG A 601 3.93 -19.74 14.00
C ARG A 601 4.90 -18.61 13.65
N ASN A 602 6.14 -18.66 14.13
CA ASN A 602 7.13 -17.64 13.83
C ASN A 602 7.59 -17.72 12.37
N ASP A 603 7.85 -18.92 11.85
CA ASP A 603 8.15 -19.16 10.44
C ASP A 603 6.99 -18.74 9.52
N TYR A 604 5.74 -19.03 9.91
CA TYR A 604 4.55 -18.62 9.17
C TYR A 604 4.37 -17.09 9.07
N ILE A 605 4.71 -16.36 10.14
CA ILE A 605 4.62 -14.89 10.17
C ILE A 605 5.75 -14.26 9.36
N ALA A 606 6.97 -14.77 9.48
CA ALA A 606 8.16 -14.19 8.85
C ALA A 606 8.34 -14.58 7.37
N HIS A 607 7.83 -15.74 6.96
CA HIS A 607 8.04 -16.28 5.61
C HIS A 607 6.70 -16.69 4.96
N PRO A 608 5.97 -15.74 4.34
CA PRO A 608 4.64 -15.99 3.77
C PRO A 608 4.58 -17.20 2.81
N ASN A 609 5.61 -17.36 1.97
CA ASN A 609 5.74 -18.46 0.99
C ASN A 609 5.64 -19.87 1.62
N THR A 610 6.10 -20.04 2.86
CA THR A 610 6.00 -21.33 3.57
C THR A 610 4.54 -21.70 3.85
N GLY A 611 3.69 -20.70 4.12
CA GLY A 611 2.25 -20.87 4.34
C GLY A 611 1.42 -20.94 3.07
N GLU A 612 2.00 -20.64 1.92
CA GLU A 612 1.35 -20.78 0.60
C GLU A 612 1.53 -22.19 0.01
N THR A 613 2.54 -22.91 0.47
CA THR A 613 2.96 -24.19 -0.10
C THR A 613 2.52 -25.34 0.81
N LEU A 614 1.81 -26.31 0.25
CA LEU A 614 1.34 -27.49 0.97
C LEU A 614 2.49 -28.47 1.23
N SER A 615 2.46 -29.18 2.36
CA SER A 615 3.40 -30.27 2.62
C SER A 615 3.15 -31.47 1.68
N PRO A 616 4.14 -32.33 1.41
CA PRO A 616 3.93 -33.55 0.62
C PRO A 616 2.83 -34.45 1.19
N GLU A 617 2.72 -34.54 2.52
CA GLU A 617 1.69 -35.30 3.21
C GLU A 617 0.30 -34.69 3.01
N ALA A 618 0.19 -33.35 3.06
CA ALA A 618 -1.04 -32.64 2.77
C ALA A 618 -1.49 -32.88 1.32
N ILE A 619 -0.58 -32.84 0.35
CA ILE A 619 -0.88 -33.15 -1.05
C ILE A 619 -1.46 -34.57 -1.16
N ALA A 620 -0.82 -35.56 -0.54
CA ALA A 620 -1.29 -36.94 -0.57
C ALA A 620 -2.68 -37.14 0.09
N GLU A 621 -3.02 -36.36 1.12
CA GLU A 621 -4.37 -36.36 1.70
C GLU A 621 -5.41 -35.73 0.75
N ILE A 622 -5.07 -34.60 0.12
CA ILE A 622 -5.95 -33.93 -0.84
C ILE A 622 -6.19 -34.81 -2.07
N GLU A 623 -5.18 -35.53 -2.54
CA GLU A 623 -5.33 -36.53 -3.61
C GLU A 623 -6.28 -37.67 -3.19
N ARG A 624 -6.20 -38.15 -1.95
CA ARG A 624 -7.15 -39.14 -1.42
C ARG A 624 -8.59 -38.62 -1.38
N ILE A 625 -8.80 -37.34 -1.04
CA ILE A 625 -10.13 -36.71 -1.12
C ILE A 625 -10.61 -36.71 -2.58
N ARG A 626 -9.80 -36.20 -3.51
CA ARG A 626 -10.12 -36.17 -4.94
C ARG A 626 -10.52 -37.55 -5.45
N ASP A 627 -9.70 -38.56 -5.15
CA ASP A 627 -9.89 -39.92 -5.65
C ASP A 627 -11.12 -40.59 -5.04
N SER A 628 -11.53 -40.19 -3.83
CA SER A 628 -12.75 -40.70 -3.19
C SER A 628 -14.04 -40.29 -3.88
N TRP A 629 -14.02 -39.21 -4.68
CA TRP A 629 -15.21 -38.73 -5.40
C TRP A 629 -15.58 -39.57 -6.63
N GLY A 630 -14.61 -40.28 -7.22
CA GLY A 630 -14.85 -41.04 -8.46
C GLY A 630 -15.48 -40.17 -9.55
N ASP A 631 -16.61 -40.63 -10.09
CA ASP A 631 -17.38 -39.90 -11.12
C ASP A 631 -18.27 -38.77 -10.55
N ASP A 632 -18.50 -38.74 -9.23
CA ASP A 632 -19.39 -37.77 -8.56
C ASP A 632 -18.60 -36.57 -8.01
N LEU A 633 -17.94 -35.84 -8.92
CA LEU A 633 -17.10 -34.71 -8.54
C LEU A 633 -17.94 -33.52 -8.04
N PRO A 634 -17.77 -33.04 -6.79
CA PRO A 634 -18.51 -31.89 -6.28
C PRO A 634 -18.20 -30.63 -7.09
N LYS A 635 -19.12 -29.66 -7.07
CA LYS A 635 -18.96 -28.35 -7.72
C LYS A 635 -18.02 -27.42 -6.95
N GLY A 636 -17.73 -27.70 -5.69
CA GLY A 636 -16.73 -26.96 -4.94
C GLY A 636 -16.32 -27.59 -3.62
N GLN A 637 -15.32 -26.97 -2.99
CA GLN A 637 -14.73 -27.38 -1.72
C GLN A 637 -14.59 -26.16 -0.80
N ILE A 638 -14.90 -26.37 0.48
CA ILE A 638 -14.63 -25.38 1.55
C ILE A 638 -13.25 -25.66 2.14
N VAL A 639 -12.42 -24.64 2.20
CA VAL A 639 -11.11 -24.64 2.85
C VAL A 639 -11.17 -23.65 4.00
N ILE A 640 -10.63 -24.01 5.16
CA ILE A 640 -10.58 -23.19 6.36
C ILE A 640 -9.11 -23.08 6.75
N SER A 641 -8.63 -21.86 7.01
CA SER A 641 -7.28 -21.63 7.51
C SER A 641 -7.32 -20.72 8.74
N ASP A 642 -6.40 -20.97 9.66
CA ASP A 642 -6.13 -20.07 10.79
C ASP A 642 -5.77 -18.65 10.31
N GLY A 643 -4.99 -18.54 9.25
CA GLY A 643 -4.53 -17.25 8.76
C GLY A 643 -3.64 -16.53 9.79
N LEU A 644 -3.55 -15.20 9.66
CA LEU A 644 -2.81 -14.37 10.62
C LEU A 644 -3.58 -14.15 11.93
N ASN A 645 -4.88 -14.43 11.97
CA ASN A 645 -5.73 -14.28 13.15
C ASN A 645 -6.59 -15.53 13.39
N ALA A 646 -6.07 -16.48 14.18
CA ALA A 646 -6.81 -17.69 14.50
C ALA A 646 -8.07 -17.41 15.35
N LYS A 647 -8.06 -16.36 16.20
CA LYS A 647 -9.22 -16.00 17.02
C LYS A 647 -10.42 -15.61 16.16
N ALA A 648 -10.20 -14.90 15.05
CA ALA A 648 -11.26 -14.55 14.11
C ALA A 648 -12.03 -15.75 13.55
N ILE A 649 -11.42 -16.93 13.51
CA ILE A 649 -12.07 -18.17 13.10
C ILE A 649 -12.77 -18.85 14.30
N MET A 650 -12.16 -18.76 15.48
CA MET A 650 -12.60 -19.44 16.70
C MET A 650 -13.69 -18.73 17.49
N ASP A 651 -13.84 -17.42 17.32
CA ASP A 651 -14.77 -16.61 18.09
C ASP A 651 -16.21 -17.11 17.96
N GLU A 652 -16.97 -17.00 19.05
CA GLU A 652 -18.36 -17.41 19.08
C GLU A 652 -19.17 -16.62 18.05
N GLY A 653 -19.97 -17.32 17.24
CA GLY A 653 -20.77 -16.69 16.19
C GLY A 653 -20.03 -16.45 14.86
N HIS A 654 -18.75 -16.82 14.73
CA HIS A 654 -17.98 -16.58 13.50
C HIS A 654 -18.10 -17.71 12.46
N LEU A 655 -17.26 -18.75 12.54
CA LEU A 655 -17.16 -19.78 11.49
C LEU A 655 -18.47 -20.58 11.31
N ALA A 656 -19.06 -21.05 12.40
CA ALA A 656 -20.21 -21.96 12.34
C ALA A 656 -21.44 -21.33 11.65
N PRO A 657 -21.88 -20.10 12.02
CA PRO A 657 -23.01 -19.45 11.33
C PRO A 657 -22.79 -19.20 9.84
N TYR A 658 -21.55 -18.92 9.43
CA TYR A 658 -21.20 -18.79 8.01
C TYR A 658 -21.30 -20.13 7.28
N LEU A 659 -20.68 -21.18 7.82
CA LEU A 659 -20.70 -22.51 7.21
C LEU A 659 -22.12 -23.05 7.03
N GLU A 660 -22.96 -22.91 8.06
CA GLU A 660 -24.36 -23.35 8.04
C GLU A 660 -25.17 -22.61 6.96
N GLU A 661 -25.11 -21.28 6.94
CA GLU A 661 -25.85 -20.48 5.96
C GLU A 661 -25.32 -20.71 4.55
N MET A 662 -24.00 -20.81 4.35
CA MET A 662 -23.42 -21.09 3.03
C MET A 662 -23.82 -22.46 2.49
N ARG A 663 -23.77 -23.51 3.31
CA ARG A 663 -24.19 -24.85 2.89
C ARG A 663 -25.68 -24.87 2.53
N ARG A 664 -26.52 -24.21 3.33
CA ARG A 664 -27.96 -24.05 3.01
C ARG A 664 -28.16 -23.32 1.68
N LEU A 665 -27.52 -22.17 1.50
CA LEU A 665 -27.63 -21.35 0.29
C LEU A 665 -27.16 -22.07 -0.98
N LEU A 666 -26.07 -22.84 -0.91
CA LEU A 666 -25.55 -23.61 -2.03
C LEU A 666 -26.42 -24.84 -2.35
N ALA A 667 -26.98 -25.49 -1.32
CA ALA A 667 -27.95 -26.58 -1.50
C ALA A 667 -29.24 -26.07 -2.18
N ASP A 668 -29.78 -24.93 -1.72
CA ASP A 668 -30.95 -24.27 -2.34
C ASP A 668 -30.67 -23.88 -3.80
N ALA A 669 -29.42 -23.55 -4.13
CA ALA A 669 -28.96 -23.24 -5.48
C ALA A 669 -28.59 -24.48 -6.32
N ASN A 670 -28.75 -25.69 -5.79
CA ASN A 670 -28.37 -26.96 -6.40
C ASN A 670 -26.89 -27.03 -6.84
N VAL A 671 -26.00 -26.48 -6.00
CA VAL A 671 -24.54 -26.51 -6.18
C VAL A 671 -23.96 -27.49 -5.15
N PRO A 672 -23.80 -28.79 -5.49
CA PRO A 672 -23.29 -29.78 -4.54
C PRO A 672 -21.83 -29.45 -4.18
N MET A 673 -21.59 -29.26 -2.90
CA MET A 673 -20.26 -29.07 -2.33
C MET A 673 -19.76 -30.38 -1.74
N SER A 674 -18.45 -30.51 -1.59
CA SER A 674 -17.85 -31.54 -0.75
C SER A 674 -18.45 -31.50 0.67
N ASP A 675 -18.71 -32.66 1.24
CA ASP A 675 -19.15 -32.81 2.63
C ASP A 675 -18.02 -32.45 3.61
N LYS A 676 -16.77 -32.75 3.24
CA LYS A 676 -15.58 -32.47 4.05
C LYS A 676 -15.24 -30.98 4.14
N ASN A 677 -14.65 -30.57 5.26
CA ASN A 677 -14.01 -29.26 5.42
C ASN A 677 -12.48 -29.45 5.52
N ILE A 678 -11.72 -28.92 4.57
CA ILE A 678 -10.25 -29.00 4.64
C ILE A 678 -9.77 -27.89 5.56
N LEU A 679 -9.10 -28.25 6.66
CA LEU A 679 -8.51 -27.30 7.60
C LEU A 679 -7.01 -27.23 7.39
N VAL A 680 -6.50 -26.07 6.97
CA VAL A 680 -5.08 -25.82 6.77
C VAL A 680 -4.52 -25.11 8.00
N THR A 681 -3.58 -25.74 8.70
CA THR A 681 -2.78 -25.05 9.72
C THR A 681 -1.69 -24.23 9.06
N SER A 682 -1.54 -22.96 9.47
CA SER A 682 -0.59 -22.01 8.90
C SER A 682 -0.81 -21.79 7.41
N GLY A 683 -2.08 -21.64 7.02
CA GLY A 683 -2.49 -21.43 5.62
C GLY A 683 -2.45 -19.96 5.22
N ARG A 684 -1.86 -19.65 4.06
CA ARG A 684 -2.05 -18.39 3.32
C ARG A 684 -3.05 -18.61 2.20
N VAL A 685 -3.60 -17.53 1.64
CA VAL A 685 -4.64 -17.57 0.59
C VAL A 685 -4.33 -18.56 -0.53
N ARG A 686 -3.09 -18.53 -1.05
CA ARG A 686 -2.62 -19.40 -2.14
C ARG A 686 -2.63 -20.89 -1.80
N ALA A 687 -2.59 -21.29 -0.53
CA ALA A 687 -2.79 -22.69 -0.15
C ALA A 687 -4.15 -23.20 -0.66
N GLY A 688 -5.19 -22.35 -0.63
CA GLY A 688 -6.50 -22.66 -1.22
C GLY A 688 -6.45 -22.86 -2.74
N TYR A 689 -5.63 -22.07 -3.45
CA TYR A 689 -5.43 -22.24 -4.90
C TYR A 689 -4.76 -23.57 -5.20
N ARG A 690 -3.67 -23.89 -4.46
CA ARG A 690 -2.95 -25.16 -4.61
C ARG A 690 -3.84 -26.36 -4.28
N ILE A 691 -4.69 -26.26 -3.26
CA ILE A 691 -5.72 -27.27 -2.97
C ILE A 691 -6.65 -27.47 -4.17
N GLY A 692 -7.19 -26.38 -4.74
CA GLY A 692 -8.07 -26.45 -5.91
C GLY A 692 -7.39 -27.02 -7.15
N GLU A 693 -6.13 -26.67 -7.41
CA GLU A 693 -5.31 -27.22 -8.49
C GLU A 693 -5.11 -28.73 -8.35
N VAL A 694 -4.99 -29.26 -7.13
CA VAL A 694 -4.92 -30.71 -6.90
C VAL A 694 -6.29 -31.37 -7.07
N LEU A 695 -7.34 -30.81 -6.46
CA LEU A 695 -8.69 -31.39 -6.44
C LEU A 695 -9.36 -31.41 -7.82
N PHE A 696 -9.17 -30.36 -8.62
CA PHE A 696 -9.95 -30.15 -9.84
C PHE A 696 -9.16 -30.32 -11.15
N GLN A 697 -7.90 -30.78 -11.09
CA GLN A 697 -7.08 -31.01 -12.30
C GLN A 697 -7.71 -31.97 -13.33
N ASN A 698 -8.57 -32.89 -12.88
CA ASN A 698 -9.25 -33.87 -13.72
C ASN A 698 -10.72 -33.49 -14.03
N ALA A 699 -11.17 -32.28 -13.64
CA ALA A 699 -12.53 -31.84 -13.89
C ALA A 699 -12.76 -31.60 -15.39
N ASP A 700 -14.01 -31.80 -15.87
CA ASP A 700 -14.38 -31.47 -17.26
C ASP A 700 -13.93 -30.04 -17.60
N PRO A 701 -13.10 -29.85 -18.66
CA PRO A 701 -12.52 -28.57 -19.04
C PRO A 701 -13.51 -27.41 -19.17
N LYS A 702 -14.78 -27.69 -19.48
CA LYS A 702 -15.83 -26.68 -19.67
C LYS A 702 -16.66 -26.41 -18.42
N SER A 703 -16.57 -27.29 -17.43
CA SER A 703 -17.39 -27.21 -16.21
C SER A 703 -16.69 -26.36 -15.15
N PHE A 704 -17.46 -25.53 -14.43
CA PHE A 704 -16.94 -24.72 -13.34
C PHE A 704 -16.74 -25.52 -12.06
N ARG A 705 -15.67 -25.21 -11.32
CA ARG A 705 -15.40 -25.66 -9.96
C ARG A 705 -14.95 -24.49 -9.10
N GLY A 706 -15.30 -24.54 -7.81
CA GLY A 706 -15.07 -23.46 -6.86
C GLY A 706 -14.29 -23.88 -5.60
N ILE A 707 -13.40 -23.01 -5.14
CA ILE A 707 -12.85 -23.03 -3.78
C ILE A 707 -13.43 -21.85 -3.01
N LEU A 708 -13.97 -22.13 -1.81
CA LEU A 708 -14.29 -21.12 -0.82
C LEU A 708 -13.28 -21.25 0.32
N HIS A 709 -12.32 -20.32 0.38
CA HIS A 709 -11.25 -20.35 1.35
C HIS A 709 -11.51 -19.32 2.44
N ILE A 710 -11.99 -19.79 3.59
CA ILE A 710 -12.23 -19.04 4.82
C ILE A 710 -10.91 -18.92 5.58
N ILE A 711 -10.47 -17.70 5.87
CA ILE A 711 -9.13 -17.47 6.43
C ILE A 711 -9.12 -16.26 7.37
N GLY A 712 -8.50 -16.41 8.54
CA GLY A 712 -8.32 -15.31 9.49
C GLY A 712 -7.48 -14.19 8.89
N GLU A 713 -7.99 -12.96 8.95
CA GLU A 713 -7.29 -11.80 8.37
C GLU A 713 -6.07 -11.40 9.19
N ARG A 714 -5.30 -10.44 8.69
CA ARG A 714 -4.29 -9.75 9.50
C ARG A 714 -5.02 -9.11 10.69
N PRO A 715 -4.60 -9.35 11.95
CA PRO A 715 -5.17 -8.63 13.08
C PRO A 715 -5.06 -7.12 12.84
N GLY A 716 -6.20 -6.43 12.86
CA GLY A 716 -6.28 -4.98 13.00
C GLY A 716 -6.51 -4.60 14.46
N THR A 717 -6.67 -3.31 14.75
CA THR A 717 -6.97 -2.83 16.10
C THR A 717 -8.47 -2.71 16.36
N THR A 718 -9.35 -3.33 15.58
CA THR A 718 -10.80 -3.09 15.75
C THR A 718 -11.61 -4.38 15.78
N HIS A 719 -11.30 -5.34 14.92
CA HIS A 719 -12.11 -6.54 14.74
C HIS A 719 -11.26 -7.81 14.66
N HIS A 720 -11.77 -8.89 15.24
CA HIS A 720 -11.32 -10.24 14.92
C HIS A 720 -11.95 -10.71 13.59
N ALA A 721 -11.52 -10.11 12.49
CA ALA A 721 -12.11 -10.38 11.19
C ALA A 721 -11.48 -11.58 10.46
N TYR A 722 -12.31 -12.29 9.70
CA TYR A 722 -11.88 -13.26 8.70
C TYR A 722 -12.44 -12.90 7.32
N SER A 723 -11.80 -13.46 6.29
CA SER A 723 -12.16 -13.28 4.89
C SER A 723 -12.61 -14.60 4.27
N VAL A 724 -13.39 -14.53 3.20
CA VAL A 724 -13.62 -15.66 2.29
C VAL A 724 -13.17 -15.34 0.89
N TYR A 725 -12.14 -16.05 0.43
CA TYR A 725 -11.66 -16.01 -0.95
C TYR A 725 -12.44 -17.00 -1.81
N ILE A 726 -12.92 -16.50 -2.95
CA ILE A 726 -13.88 -17.14 -3.84
C ILE A 726 -13.21 -17.32 -5.19
N THR A 727 -12.68 -18.51 -5.43
CA THR A 727 -11.99 -18.84 -6.68
C THR A 727 -12.87 -19.77 -7.49
N VAL A 728 -13.43 -19.29 -8.60
CA VAL A 728 -14.27 -20.08 -9.51
C VAL A 728 -13.64 -20.11 -10.89
N ALA A 729 -13.23 -21.29 -11.34
CA ALA A 729 -12.61 -21.49 -12.65
C ALA A 729 -13.14 -22.76 -13.33
N ASN A 730 -12.97 -22.84 -14.65
CA ASN A 730 -13.33 -24.05 -15.38
C ASN A 730 -12.24 -25.13 -15.21
N GLY A 731 -12.56 -26.40 -15.50
CA GLY A 731 -11.60 -27.51 -15.34
C GLY A 731 -10.29 -27.28 -16.10
N LYS A 732 -10.33 -26.61 -17.26
CA LYS A 732 -9.12 -26.30 -18.04
C LYS A 732 -8.18 -25.39 -17.24
N GLN A 733 -8.68 -24.29 -16.72
CA GLN A 733 -7.90 -23.34 -15.93
C GLN A 733 -7.31 -24.00 -14.66
N TRP A 734 -8.08 -24.84 -13.97
CA TRP A 734 -7.59 -25.62 -12.83
C TRP A 734 -6.44 -26.55 -13.22
N SER A 735 -6.55 -27.23 -14.37
CA SER A 735 -5.52 -28.15 -14.87
C SER A 735 -4.22 -27.46 -15.31
N GLU A 736 -4.29 -26.17 -15.69
CA GLU A 736 -3.14 -25.38 -16.12
C GLU A 736 -2.24 -24.96 -14.95
N LYS A 737 -2.72 -25.05 -13.70
CA LYS A 737 -2.00 -24.69 -12.46
C LYS A 737 -1.44 -23.27 -12.46
N LYS A 738 -2.25 -22.33 -12.94
CA LYS A 738 -1.96 -20.89 -13.01
C LYS A 738 -3.04 -20.08 -12.30
N ILE A 739 -3.59 -20.63 -11.23
CA ILE A 739 -4.65 -19.97 -10.48
C ILE A 739 -4.01 -18.96 -9.53
N ASP A 740 -4.46 -17.72 -9.61
CA ASP A 740 -4.00 -16.66 -8.72
C ASP A 740 -5.14 -15.68 -8.35
N HIS A 741 -4.78 -14.61 -7.66
CA HIS A 741 -5.63 -13.55 -7.16
C HIS A 741 -6.38 -12.81 -8.28
N ASP A 742 -5.81 -12.74 -9.50
CA ASP A 742 -6.38 -12.04 -10.67
C ASP A 742 -7.79 -12.52 -11.02
N ILE A 743 -8.05 -13.82 -10.78
CA ILE A 743 -9.36 -14.44 -11.01
C ILE A 743 -10.15 -14.73 -9.73
N THR A 744 -9.59 -14.41 -8.56
CA THR A 744 -10.21 -14.66 -7.26
C THR A 744 -10.95 -13.41 -6.77
N LYS A 745 -12.12 -13.61 -6.18
CA LYS A 745 -12.90 -12.54 -5.52
C LYS A 745 -12.88 -12.78 -4.02
N LEU A 746 -13.24 -11.78 -3.23
CA LEU A 746 -13.25 -11.93 -1.77
C LEU A 746 -14.44 -11.21 -1.13
N VAL A 747 -14.82 -11.69 0.06
CA VAL A 747 -15.62 -10.96 1.05
C VAL A 747 -14.74 -10.84 2.29
N SER A 748 -14.47 -9.62 2.75
CA SER A 748 -13.58 -9.32 3.89
C SER A 748 -14.34 -8.70 5.06
N ASN A 749 -13.62 -8.46 6.17
CA ASN A 749 -14.14 -7.85 7.39
C ASN A 749 -15.32 -8.63 7.99
N ILE A 750 -15.34 -9.96 7.85
CA ILE A 750 -16.39 -10.79 8.42
C ILE A 750 -16.14 -10.97 9.91
N ALA A 751 -17.03 -10.40 10.73
CA ALA A 751 -16.99 -10.48 12.18
C ALA A 751 -18.39 -10.20 12.76
N ASP A 752 -18.61 -10.57 14.01
CA ASP A 752 -19.80 -10.19 14.79
C ASP A 752 -19.95 -8.66 14.98
N THR A 753 -18.85 -7.93 14.89
CA THR A 753 -18.73 -6.47 15.09
C THR A 753 -18.59 -5.67 13.79
N ALA A 754 -18.53 -6.34 12.64
CA ALA A 754 -18.41 -5.71 11.32
C ALA A 754 -19.44 -6.31 10.34
N LEU A 755 -19.03 -7.05 9.30
CA LEU A 755 -19.95 -7.73 8.39
C LEU A 755 -20.42 -9.06 9.01
N PRO A 756 -21.71 -9.23 9.37
CA PRO A 756 -22.16 -10.42 10.06
C PRO A 756 -21.98 -11.69 9.20
N PRO A 757 -21.50 -12.81 9.77
CA PRO A 757 -21.23 -14.06 9.05
C PRO A 757 -22.34 -14.57 8.11
N LYS A 758 -23.60 -14.47 8.51
CA LYS A 758 -24.74 -14.89 7.67
C LYS A 758 -25.00 -13.96 6.48
N GLU A 759 -24.68 -12.68 6.63
CA GLU A 759 -24.79 -11.70 5.55
C GLU A 759 -23.63 -11.88 4.56
N ALA A 760 -22.41 -12.07 5.08
CA ALA A 760 -21.24 -12.43 4.28
C ALA A 760 -21.47 -13.69 3.43
N ALA A 761 -22.20 -14.68 3.94
CA ALA A 761 -22.58 -15.87 3.18
C ALA A 761 -23.48 -15.53 1.97
N ARG A 762 -24.46 -14.63 2.13
CA ARG A 762 -25.34 -14.18 1.04
C ARG A 762 -24.56 -13.40 -0.01
N GLU A 763 -23.60 -12.58 0.42
CA GLU A 763 -22.69 -11.86 -0.45
C GLU A 763 -21.72 -12.79 -1.18
N THR A 764 -21.25 -13.85 -0.53
CA THR A 764 -20.45 -14.90 -1.18
C THR A 764 -21.23 -15.55 -2.33
N LEU A 765 -22.49 -15.94 -2.10
CA LEU A 765 -23.36 -16.50 -3.15
C LEU A 765 -23.65 -15.47 -4.27
N THR A 766 -23.93 -14.24 -3.85
CA THR A 766 -23.71 -12.98 -4.60
C THR A 766 -22.71 -13.11 -5.74
N ILE A 767 -21.48 -13.20 -5.28
CA ILE A 767 -20.27 -13.17 -6.08
C ILE A 767 -20.15 -14.42 -6.95
N ILE A 768 -20.44 -15.61 -6.42
CA ILE A 768 -20.34 -16.86 -7.19
C ILE A 768 -21.22 -16.80 -8.44
N ARG A 769 -22.52 -16.44 -8.29
CA ARG A 769 -23.49 -16.38 -9.41
C ARG A 769 -23.02 -15.47 -10.53
N GLU A 770 -22.42 -14.39 -10.12
CA GLU A 770 -22.11 -13.26 -10.96
C GLU A 770 -20.77 -13.56 -11.68
N VAL A 771 -19.82 -14.29 -11.06
CA VAL A 771 -18.58 -14.80 -11.72
C VAL A 771 -18.95 -15.82 -12.80
N VAL A 772 -19.85 -16.75 -12.47
CA VAL A 772 -20.35 -17.72 -13.44
C VAL A 772 -21.11 -17.04 -14.57
N GLY A 773 -22.00 -16.08 -14.27
CA GLY A 773 -22.80 -15.33 -15.24
C GLY A 773 -21.96 -14.57 -16.28
N LYS A 774 -20.91 -13.86 -15.84
CA LYS A 774 -19.96 -13.18 -16.76
C LYS A 774 -19.24 -14.15 -17.69
N ARG A 775 -18.81 -15.31 -17.19
CA ARG A 775 -18.08 -16.31 -18.00
C ARG A 775 -18.98 -17.11 -18.95
N VAL A 776 -20.26 -17.28 -18.61
CA VAL A 776 -21.27 -17.90 -19.50
C VAL A 776 -21.72 -16.95 -20.62
N SER A 777 -21.72 -15.64 -20.39
CA SER A 777 -22.06 -14.64 -21.42
C SER A 777 -20.91 -14.38 -22.40
N GLY A 778 -19.66 -14.32 -21.92
CA GLY A 778 -18.47 -14.17 -22.78
C GLY A 778 -18.22 -15.35 -23.73
N SER A 779 -18.63 -16.57 -23.36
CA SER A 779 -18.47 -17.77 -24.20
C SER A 779 -19.46 -17.87 -25.35
N ARG A 780 -20.53 -17.07 -25.39
CA ARG A 780 -21.46 -16.99 -26.53
C ARG A 780 -21.02 -16.01 -27.63
N ARG A 781 -20.08 -15.10 -27.35
CA ARG A 781 -19.60 -14.11 -28.34
C ARG A 781 -18.57 -14.65 -29.34
N PHE A 782 -18.09 -15.89 -29.19
CA PHE A 782 -17.15 -16.53 -30.11
C PHE A 782 -17.77 -17.61 -31.00
N ALA A 783 -19.10 -17.68 -31.07
CA ALA A 783 -19.82 -18.63 -31.92
C ALA A 783 -20.86 -17.92 -32.79
N THR A 784 -20.39 -17.03 -33.67
CA THR A 784 -21.01 -16.70 -34.97
C THR A 784 -19.97 -16.08 -35.88
#